data_AF-A0A9P7JJ54-F1
#
_entry.id   AF-A0A9P7JJ54-F1
#
_cell.length_a   1.000
_cell.length_b   1.000
_cell.length_c   1.000
_cell.angle_alpha   90.00
_cell.angle_beta   90.00
_cell.angle_gamma   90.00
#
_symmetry.space_group_name_H-M   'P 1'
#
loop_
_entity.id
_entity.type
_entity.pdbx_description
1 polymer ?
#
loop_
_entity_poly.entity_id
_entity_poly.type
_entity_poly.pdbx_seq_one_letter_code
_entity_poly.pdbx_strand_id
1 'polypeptide(L)'
;MRLCGCIPLTLLALVALSTTTQVAWNSDPTIQPGTLVDVLNNDEDYTSLLSLLQKAKLIPTLNKLNGSTLFAPTNDAIKRHDLWRSALEYPTLLKDNVQEELRQQLFYHLLNYSVTEDPKDSTTLQVLDTLHFPKLSLDSPTNKPPPYPPWIPIPESSLGNQSQKLRLTSRDGVAWVGVDAFGKGGIEVKKQKVEAVNGVVYGIAHVLEVPPDLGRVLSHEPSLSYFQKVLTPSMLNVINSTSELTLFIPVDSAWEALDPIERVYLESQFAADDLQRVLNMHAVIEKSVRWSNTFESTTTLTTEYGSSLEVAISEGKTTVSGATLLQPDIYASNGVLHIVSSLLVPPGALQLTPEKYLLALNCTSFISLIHSVNLTHLINDTETQYTILAPKDDVLSVFENGGLPKQGSDELKKVLQYHFLPGKWTPEKLTDGMLLESVLREPGLDGGRQVMHVEVNDDEKQDAPSRHIRFGGAGITGEHIVINNAVVYFISSPLEPPVDPLQTALPSLELSSFLAAVFSTSIADDIKKTPRATFLMPHNAAFKRLGKLVSDHLLAASSKTDLENVIMHHIINGIEYSQSLVDGSLRTFATLEGSDLQLERLSNSSVIVGPSGGWAGMKSALYPTNILTETGVIHELSDLMIPRSVELNVGKLMKAAKATTMINMVTKAGFDWILDGTAPPEGSKWADQGLGGASWTLLCPTDDAFKKYNLTQLLENIDVLRALVSQHLIRTSPSTGESGSFNVFDALNNNRPLPLEDLGEYPTLLSPSSAYGDIVFRALDDKVSKYMVGIKNARGTDKQADWARVLTWGRTTTGGGTGGVITIDRMLVPYHPPWWVEYFVPSFVGTLGSSEAPAAEEAKNSAIDNVKSFIAGGFGGVSAVLVGHPFDLTKTRLQTAAPGAYTGAIDVVRKTLARDGVTGLYRGMVPPLLGVTPIFAVSFWAYDASKNLILALTPKRTSEKLSTAELAAAGFMSAVPTTLITAPVERAKVLLQVQGQGGSGPQYKGVFDVMKHLYREGGIRSIFRGTGATIARDGPGSAVYFAAYEVTKKAVMPAGSSAGDLNLGAIMFAGGTAGVAMWSIAIPPDVLKSRIQSAPSGTYSGLFDCFRKTVARDGITALWKGLGPAMARAFPANAATFLGVEASRKLMDGFF
;
A
#
# COMPACT_ATOMS: atom_id res chain seq x y z
N MET A 1 15.47 46.80 -52.26
CA MET A 1 14.16 46.86 -52.96
C MET A 1 13.44 48.13 -52.48
N ARG A 2 12.66 48.91 -53.26
CA ARG A 2 11.50 48.60 -54.14
C ARG A 2 10.31 48.04 -53.33
N LEU A 3 9.08 48.60 -53.35
CA LEU A 3 8.48 49.67 -54.18
C LEU A 3 7.33 50.40 -53.43
N CYS A 4 7.18 51.72 -53.70
CA CYS A 4 5.97 52.57 -53.79
C CYS A 4 4.83 52.54 -52.73
N GLY A 5 4.00 53.60 -52.58
CA GLY A 5 3.81 54.78 -53.47
C GLY A 5 3.34 56.08 -52.77
N CYS A 6 2.89 57.05 -53.57
CA CYS A 6 2.92 58.51 -53.28
C CYS A 6 1.51 59.15 -53.08
N ILE A 7 1.34 60.14 -52.18
CA ILE A 7 1.30 61.63 -52.40
C ILE A 7 0.18 62.11 -53.35
N PRO A 8 -0.78 62.97 -52.90
CA PRO A 8 -0.70 64.46 -53.00
C PRO A 8 -0.62 65.18 -51.61
N LEU A 9 -0.12 66.40 -51.34
CA LEU A 9 0.17 67.68 -52.07
C LEU A 9 -1.07 68.36 -52.68
N THR A 10 -1.42 69.65 -52.50
CA THR A 10 -0.79 70.88 -51.94
C THR A 10 -1.82 71.64 -51.01
N LEU A 11 -1.84 72.95 -50.67
CA LEU A 11 -1.11 74.20 -51.01
C LEU A 11 -1.36 75.30 -49.93
N LEU A 12 -0.59 76.40 -50.00
CA LEU A 12 -0.62 77.74 -49.34
C LEU A 12 -0.02 77.87 -47.92
N ALA A 13 0.62 78.95 -47.50
CA ALA A 13 1.38 80.08 -48.10
C ALA A 13 1.66 81.10 -46.96
N LEU A 14 2.87 81.69 -46.93
CA LEU A 14 3.22 83.14 -46.72
C LEU A 14 2.60 83.91 -45.51
N VAL A 15 3.27 84.83 -44.79
CA VAL A 15 4.47 85.70 -44.98
C VAL A 15 5.19 85.76 -43.60
N ALA A 16 6.53 85.67 -43.45
CA ALA A 16 7.52 86.78 -43.42
C ALA A 16 7.10 88.04 -42.61
N LEU A 17 7.97 88.89 -42.02
CA LEU A 17 9.42 88.92 -41.76
C LEU A 17 9.69 90.15 -40.85
N SER A 18 10.52 90.07 -39.80
CA SER A 18 11.45 91.15 -39.38
C SER A 18 12.08 90.91 -37.99
N THR A 19 13.37 91.23 -37.88
CA THR A 19 14.11 91.37 -36.62
C THR A 19 14.70 92.78 -36.55
N THR A 20 14.60 93.47 -35.41
CA THR A 20 15.60 94.49 -35.03
C THR A 20 15.66 94.70 -33.53
N THR A 21 16.85 95.06 -33.05
CA THR A 21 17.20 95.28 -31.65
C THR A 21 16.90 96.70 -31.16
N GLN A 22 16.64 96.87 -29.87
CA GLN A 22 16.98 98.10 -29.15
C GLN A 22 17.32 97.79 -27.68
N VAL A 23 18.17 98.64 -27.07
CA VAL A 23 18.64 98.55 -25.69
C VAL A 23 18.44 99.90 -25.02
N ALA A 24 17.92 99.91 -23.79
CA ALA A 24 17.89 101.06 -22.90
C ALA A 24 17.91 100.60 -21.42
N TRP A 25 18.46 101.43 -20.53
CA TRP A 25 18.56 101.13 -19.09
C TRP A 25 17.34 101.65 -18.31
N ASN A 26 17.05 101.04 -17.14
CA ASN A 26 17.18 101.76 -15.85
C ASN A 26 16.95 100.90 -14.59
N SER A 27 17.72 101.25 -13.55
CA SER A 27 17.46 101.11 -12.10
C SER A 27 16.85 99.81 -11.53
N ASP A 28 17.66 99.07 -10.77
CA ASP A 28 17.20 98.18 -9.70
C ASP A 28 16.43 98.97 -8.60
N PRO A 29 15.30 98.45 -8.11
CA PRO A 29 14.83 98.71 -6.76
C PRO A 29 15.47 97.70 -5.78
N THR A 30 16.10 98.17 -4.70
CA THR A 30 16.56 97.28 -3.63
C THR A 30 15.36 96.67 -2.89
N ILE A 31 15.00 95.44 -3.25
CA ILE A 31 13.95 94.66 -2.59
C ILE A 31 14.37 94.41 -1.15
N GLN A 32 13.60 94.90 -0.17
CA GLN A 32 13.72 94.40 1.19
C GLN A 32 13.23 92.94 1.21
N PRO A 33 13.94 92.00 1.88
CA PRO A 33 13.45 90.64 2.01
C PRO A 33 12.05 90.66 2.64
N GLY A 34 11.14 89.87 2.08
CA GLY A 34 9.81 89.70 2.63
C GLY A 34 9.80 88.71 3.80
N THR A 35 8.65 88.51 4.42
CA THR A 35 8.40 87.29 5.21
C THR A 35 8.34 86.07 4.29
N LEU A 36 8.38 84.87 4.86
CA LEU A 36 8.16 83.62 4.11
C LEU A 36 6.86 83.65 3.29
N VAL A 37 5.80 84.29 3.82
CA VAL A 37 4.50 84.41 3.13
C VAL A 37 4.58 85.38 1.95
N ASP A 38 5.33 86.48 2.07
CA ASP A 38 5.56 87.42 0.98
C ASP A 38 6.42 86.78 -0.14
N VAL A 39 7.43 85.99 0.23
CA VAL A 39 8.25 85.22 -0.74
C VAL A 39 7.40 84.23 -1.52
N LEU A 40 6.48 83.52 -0.88
CA LEU A 40 5.53 82.63 -1.59
C LEU A 40 4.50 83.40 -2.43
N ASN A 41 4.12 84.61 -2.03
CA ASN A 41 3.14 85.43 -2.76
C ASN A 41 3.75 86.10 -4.01
N ASN A 42 5.06 86.38 -4.00
CA ASN A 42 5.77 87.06 -5.08
C ASN A 42 6.22 86.11 -6.23
N ASP A 43 5.95 84.80 -6.12
CA ASP A 43 6.32 83.79 -7.11
C ASP A 43 5.06 83.00 -7.52
N GLU A 44 4.70 83.08 -8.80
CA GLU A 44 3.46 82.51 -9.35
C GLU A 44 3.36 80.99 -9.11
N ASP A 45 4.50 80.27 -9.03
CA ASP A 45 4.56 78.82 -8.81
C ASP A 45 4.10 78.36 -7.41
N TYR A 46 3.89 79.26 -6.45
CA TYR A 46 3.45 78.90 -5.09
C TYR A 46 2.02 79.33 -4.76
N THR A 47 1.27 79.88 -5.72
CA THR A 47 -0.13 80.30 -5.53
C THR A 47 -1.05 79.17 -5.02
N SER A 48 -0.81 77.93 -5.43
CA SER A 48 -1.52 76.74 -4.89
C SER A 48 -1.11 76.39 -3.46
N LEU A 49 0.19 76.53 -3.12
CA LEU A 49 0.70 76.29 -1.78
C LEU A 49 0.19 77.34 -0.79
N LEU A 50 0.21 78.61 -1.18
CA LEU A 50 -0.33 79.73 -0.41
C LEU A 50 -1.82 79.53 -0.13
N SER A 51 -2.58 79.05 -1.12
CA SER A 51 -4.00 78.69 -0.96
C SER A 51 -4.21 77.55 0.04
N LEU A 52 -3.34 76.54 0.07
CA LEU A 52 -3.41 75.45 1.07
C LEU A 52 -3.00 75.92 2.47
N LEU A 53 -1.95 76.74 2.59
CA LEU A 53 -1.53 77.36 3.86
C LEU A 53 -2.61 78.28 4.44
N GLN A 54 -3.40 78.95 3.59
CA GLN A 54 -4.59 79.71 3.99
C GLN A 54 -5.73 78.79 4.45
N LYS A 55 -6.06 77.71 3.71
CA LYS A 55 -7.10 76.73 4.09
C LYS A 55 -6.76 76.01 5.42
N ALA A 56 -5.49 75.65 5.62
CA ALA A 56 -4.96 75.08 6.86
C ALA A 56 -4.72 76.14 7.96
N LYS A 57 -4.96 77.43 7.67
CA LYS A 57 -4.75 78.61 8.53
C LYS A 57 -3.36 78.71 9.19
N LEU A 58 -2.31 78.21 8.53
CA LEU A 58 -0.94 78.24 9.03
C LEU A 58 -0.21 79.57 8.80
N ILE A 59 -0.77 80.50 8.03
CA ILE A 59 -0.19 81.84 7.78
C ILE A 59 0.26 82.58 9.06
N PRO A 60 -0.51 82.63 10.18
CA PRO A 60 -0.04 83.25 11.42
C PRO A 60 1.07 82.47 12.11
N THR A 61 1.15 81.15 11.91
CA THR A 61 2.25 80.31 12.41
C THR A 61 3.53 80.62 11.64
N LEU A 62 3.50 80.62 10.30
CA LEU A 62 4.67 80.95 9.47
C LEU A 62 5.23 82.33 9.84
N ASN A 63 4.38 83.34 10.03
CA ASN A 63 4.81 84.70 10.39
C ASN A 63 5.32 84.85 11.84
N LYS A 64 5.22 83.82 12.69
CA LYS A 64 5.79 83.79 14.06
C LYS A 64 7.05 82.92 14.16
N LEU A 65 7.30 82.03 13.20
CA LEU A 65 8.57 81.30 13.14
C LEU A 65 9.70 82.29 12.83
N ASN A 66 10.76 82.26 13.64
CA ASN A 66 11.95 83.10 13.45
C ASN A 66 13.10 82.23 12.95
N GLY A 67 13.44 82.36 11.67
CA GLY A 67 14.52 81.63 11.04
C GLY A 67 14.15 80.18 10.71
N SER A 68 12.94 79.90 10.25
CA SER A 68 12.51 78.55 9.81
C SER A 68 12.94 78.20 8.38
N THR A 69 12.95 76.92 8.01
CA THR A 69 13.08 76.46 6.62
C THR A 69 11.74 75.93 6.11
N LEU A 70 11.35 76.28 4.89
CA LEU A 70 10.20 75.72 4.18
C LEU A 70 10.64 75.05 2.88
N PHE A 71 10.37 73.76 2.75
CA PHE A 71 10.41 73.06 1.47
C PHE A 71 9.07 73.28 0.76
N ALA A 72 9.03 74.18 -0.22
CA ALA A 72 7.81 74.64 -0.87
C ALA A 72 7.54 73.86 -2.18
N PRO A 73 6.53 72.96 -2.24
CA PRO A 73 6.16 72.30 -3.49
C PRO A 73 5.51 73.30 -4.45
N THR A 74 5.91 73.24 -5.72
CA THR A 74 5.35 74.11 -6.77
C THR A 74 3.92 73.73 -7.16
N ASN A 75 3.20 74.60 -7.87
CA ASN A 75 1.88 74.35 -8.42
C ASN A 75 1.80 72.99 -9.15
N ASP A 76 2.83 72.64 -9.92
CA ASP A 76 2.89 71.39 -10.67
C ASP A 76 3.19 70.16 -9.81
N ALA A 77 3.86 70.32 -8.66
CA ALA A 77 3.93 69.27 -7.64
C ALA A 77 2.54 69.03 -7.02
N ILE A 78 1.85 70.11 -6.65
CA ILE A 78 0.56 70.07 -5.95
C ILE A 78 -0.55 69.50 -6.84
N LYS A 79 -0.58 69.83 -8.14
CA LYS A 79 -1.50 69.23 -9.13
C LYS A 79 -1.40 67.71 -9.25
N ARG A 80 -0.27 67.10 -8.84
CA ARG A 80 -0.04 65.65 -8.92
C ARG A 80 -0.41 64.90 -7.64
N HIS A 81 -0.59 65.60 -6.52
CA HIS A 81 -0.89 64.98 -5.24
C HIS A 81 -2.40 65.04 -4.95
N ASP A 82 -3.06 63.88 -4.94
CA ASP A 82 -4.52 63.80 -4.96
C ASP A 82 -5.21 64.42 -3.72
N LEU A 83 -4.63 64.30 -2.52
CA LEU A 83 -5.21 64.90 -1.31
C LEU A 83 -5.15 66.43 -1.39
N TRP A 84 -4.02 67.00 -1.78
CA TRP A 84 -3.84 68.46 -1.87
C TRP A 84 -4.62 69.06 -3.04
N ARG A 85 -4.68 68.36 -4.17
CA ARG A 85 -5.55 68.72 -5.31
C ARG A 85 -7.03 68.71 -4.91
N SER A 86 -7.50 67.66 -4.25
CA SER A 86 -8.89 67.57 -3.76
C SER A 86 -9.21 68.66 -2.72
N ALA A 87 -8.26 68.96 -1.83
CA ALA A 87 -8.38 70.05 -0.85
C ALA A 87 -8.38 71.45 -1.51
N LEU A 88 -7.85 71.61 -2.72
CA LEU A 88 -8.00 72.83 -3.53
C LEU A 88 -9.38 72.88 -4.20
N GLU A 89 -9.78 71.81 -4.89
CA GLU A 89 -10.97 71.72 -5.76
C GLU A 89 -12.32 71.83 -4.99
N TYR A 90 -12.45 71.23 -3.79
CA TYR A 90 -13.75 71.10 -3.11
C TYR A 90 -13.87 71.92 -1.80
N PRO A 91 -14.63 73.03 -1.77
CA PRO A 91 -14.73 73.89 -0.58
C PRO A 91 -15.47 73.28 0.62
N THR A 92 -16.31 72.26 0.42
CA THR A 92 -17.27 71.76 1.42
C THR A 92 -16.78 70.57 2.24
N LEU A 93 -15.62 70.00 1.89
CA LEU A 93 -15.14 68.72 2.43
C LEU A 93 -14.46 68.82 3.80
N LEU A 94 -13.99 70.02 4.19
CA LEU A 94 -13.11 70.21 5.34
C LEU A 94 -13.69 71.20 6.36
N LYS A 95 -14.22 70.68 7.48
CA LYS A 95 -14.47 71.46 8.69
C LYS A 95 -13.15 71.71 9.44
N ASP A 96 -13.12 72.68 10.36
CA ASP A 96 -11.89 73.25 10.96
C ASP A 96 -10.97 72.22 11.67
N ASN A 97 -11.57 71.12 12.08
CA ASN A 97 -10.97 69.94 12.71
C ASN A 97 -10.40 68.92 11.68
N VAL A 98 -11.02 68.78 10.50
CA VAL A 98 -10.55 67.90 9.41
C VAL A 98 -9.30 68.47 8.71
N GLN A 99 -9.07 69.77 8.84
CA GLN A 99 -7.82 70.42 8.38
C GLN A 99 -6.56 69.90 9.12
N GLU A 100 -6.68 69.06 10.14
CA GLU A 100 -5.53 68.51 10.89
C GLU A 100 -4.61 67.66 10.02
N GLU A 101 -5.14 66.79 9.16
CA GLU A 101 -4.32 65.96 8.27
C GLU A 101 -3.47 66.81 7.31
N LEU A 102 -4.07 67.85 6.72
CA LEU A 102 -3.37 68.82 5.88
C LEU A 102 -2.35 69.65 6.69
N ARG A 103 -2.67 70.04 7.93
CA ARG A 103 -1.69 70.70 8.83
C ARG A 103 -0.49 69.81 9.11
N GLN A 104 -0.69 68.53 9.41
CA GLN A 104 0.40 67.61 9.70
C GLN A 104 1.30 67.35 8.49
N GLN A 105 0.73 67.19 7.29
CA GLN A 105 1.52 67.12 6.05
C GLN A 105 2.30 68.42 5.77
N LEU A 106 1.70 69.59 6.02
CA LEU A 106 2.38 70.88 5.88
C LEU A 106 3.47 71.11 6.94
N PHE A 107 3.31 70.60 8.16
CA PHE A 107 4.35 70.66 9.20
C PHE A 107 5.59 69.80 8.86
N TYR A 108 5.44 68.73 8.08
CA TYR A 108 6.57 67.91 7.62
C TYR A 108 7.44 68.62 6.57
N HIS A 109 6.89 69.62 5.88
CA HIS A 109 7.62 70.49 4.95
C HIS A 109 8.35 71.65 5.66
N LEU A 110 8.18 71.81 6.98
CA LEU A 110 8.68 72.94 7.78
C LEU A 110 9.72 72.49 8.81
N LEU A 111 10.80 73.26 8.95
CA LEU A 111 11.78 73.16 10.05
C LEU A 111 11.70 74.42 10.91
N ASN A 112 11.94 74.32 12.21
CA ASN A 112 11.98 75.48 13.13
C ASN A 112 13.34 76.20 13.19
N TYR A 113 14.29 75.81 12.33
CA TYR A 113 15.60 76.45 12.13
C TYR A 113 15.92 76.56 10.63
N SER A 114 16.93 77.37 10.31
CA SER A 114 17.40 77.62 8.94
C SER A 114 18.54 76.68 8.61
N VAL A 115 18.44 75.92 7.51
CA VAL A 115 19.58 75.13 7.01
C VAL A 115 20.69 76.10 6.58
N THR A 116 21.85 76.00 7.24
CA THR A 116 22.93 77.00 7.18
C THR A 116 23.86 76.88 5.98
N GLU A 117 24.04 75.66 5.46
CA GLU A 117 24.78 75.38 4.23
C GLU A 117 23.81 75.30 3.05
N ASP A 118 24.25 75.61 1.82
CA ASP A 118 23.39 75.32 0.67
C ASP A 118 23.33 73.79 0.47
N PRO A 119 22.12 73.20 0.36
CA PRO A 119 21.93 71.77 0.14
C PRO A 119 22.72 71.15 -1.03
N LYS A 120 23.18 71.96 -2.00
CA LYS A 120 23.99 71.52 -3.15
C LYS A 120 25.46 71.33 -2.82
N ASP A 121 25.99 72.08 -1.85
CA ASP A 121 27.41 72.10 -1.50
C ASP A 121 27.76 71.05 -0.43
N SER A 122 26.75 70.53 0.31
CA SER A 122 26.96 69.46 1.29
C SER A 122 27.36 68.14 0.63
N THR A 123 28.57 67.67 0.92
CA THR A 123 29.07 66.34 0.52
C THR A 123 28.59 65.20 1.42
N THR A 124 27.83 65.52 2.49
CA THR A 124 27.36 64.56 3.50
C THR A 124 25.83 64.56 3.62
N LEU A 125 25.27 63.40 3.94
CA LEU A 125 23.85 63.22 4.22
C LEU A 125 23.48 63.96 5.52
N GLN A 126 22.63 64.98 5.42
CA GLN A 126 22.12 65.73 6.56
C GLN A 126 20.79 65.14 7.05
N VAL A 127 20.63 65.02 8.37
CA VAL A 127 19.39 64.59 9.03
C VAL A 127 18.78 65.79 9.74
N LEU A 128 17.52 66.08 9.44
CA LEU A 128 16.82 67.31 9.80
C LEU A 128 15.56 66.96 10.59
N ASP A 129 15.44 67.50 11.80
CA ASP A 129 14.21 67.43 12.59
C ASP A 129 13.16 68.41 12.06
N THR A 130 11.96 67.91 11.73
CA THR A 130 10.85 68.72 11.18
C THR A 130 9.95 69.28 12.28
N LEU A 131 8.92 70.04 11.90
CA LEU A 131 7.82 70.43 12.79
C LEU A 131 6.67 69.39 12.84
N HIS A 132 6.72 68.29 12.10
CA HIS A 132 5.69 67.24 12.21
C HIS A 132 5.94 66.35 13.43
N PHE A 133 4.95 66.22 14.29
CA PHE A 133 4.93 65.27 15.41
C PHE A 133 3.84 64.24 15.13
N PRO A 134 4.19 63.01 14.68
CA PRO A 134 3.21 61.98 14.33
C PRO A 134 2.35 61.55 15.53
N LYS A 135 1.10 61.15 15.26
CA LYS A 135 0.20 60.54 16.26
C LYS A 135 -0.41 59.24 15.72
N LEU A 136 -0.46 58.20 16.55
CA LEU A 136 -1.05 56.88 16.24
C LEU A 136 -2.50 56.95 15.73
N SER A 137 -3.28 57.87 16.30
CA SER A 137 -4.63 58.19 15.85
C SER A 137 -4.84 59.71 15.91
N LEU A 138 -5.39 60.29 14.84
CA LEU A 138 -5.92 61.65 14.91
C LEU A 138 -7.21 61.65 15.73
N ASP A 139 -7.41 62.69 16.54
CA ASP A 139 -8.62 62.85 17.36
C ASP A 139 -9.89 62.88 16.49
N SER A 140 -10.94 62.19 16.95
CA SER A 140 -12.26 62.23 16.31
C SER A 140 -12.70 63.69 16.08
N PRO A 141 -13.11 64.10 14.87
CA PRO A 141 -13.23 65.51 14.51
C PRO A 141 -14.25 66.28 15.38
N THR A 142 -13.75 67.00 16.40
CA THR A 142 -14.57 67.76 17.35
C THR A 142 -15.03 69.09 16.76
N ASN A 143 -16.32 69.46 16.86
CA ASN A 143 -16.80 70.77 16.39
C ASN A 143 -16.26 71.98 17.19
N LYS A 144 -15.37 71.76 18.16
CA LYS A 144 -14.57 72.81 18.80
C LYS A 144 -13.30 73.02 17.97
N PRO A 145 -12.99 74.23 17.47
CA PRO A 145 -11.70 74.49 16.86
C PRO A 145 -10.58 74.42 17.91
N PRO A 146 -9.32 74.16 17.51
CA PRO A 146 -8.16 74.33 18.40
C PRO A 146 -8.07 75.79 18.90
N PRO A 147 -7.41 76.03 20.04
CA PRO A 147 -7.23 77.39 20.58
C PRO A 147 -6.61 78.33 19.54
N TYR A 148 -6.95 79.62 19.59
CA TYR A 148 -6.68 80.59 18.52
C TYR A 148 -5.24 80.55 17.99
N PRO A 149 -5.03 80.67 16.65
CA PRO A 149 -3.69 80.64 16.05
C PRO A 149 -2.82 81.79 16.59
N PRO A 150 -1.48 81.64 16.60
CA PRO A 150 -0.70 80.66 15.84
C PRO A 150 -0.67 79.26 16.46
N TRP A 151 -0.90 78.26 15.61
CA TRP A 151 -0.84 76.85 15.97
C TRP A 151 0.59 76.34 15.82
N ILE A 152 1.23 76.06 16.94
CA ILE A 152 2.53 75.39 17.02
C ILE A 152 2.25 73.94 17.45
N PRO A 153 2.89 72.94 16.83
CA PRO A 153 2.78 71.54 17.24
C PRO A 153 3.08 71.35 18.73
N ILE A 154 2.23 70.59 19.41
CA ILE A 154 2.53 70.11 20.77
C ILE A 154 3.49 68.91 20.60
N PRO A 155 4.59 68.79 21.38
CA PRO A 155 5.53 67.68 21.26
C PRO A 155 4.99 66.28 21.61
N GLU A 156 3.68 66.07 21.73
CA GLU A 156 3.07 64.76 21.98
C GLU A 156 3.10 63.92 20.70
N SER A 157 4.06 62.99 20.59
CA SER A 157 4.22 62.14 19.40
C SER A 157 4.28 60.65 19.73
N SER A 158 3.85 59.82 18.79
CA SER A 158 4.09 58.36 18.81
C SER A 158 5.56 57.93 18.62
N LEU A 159 6.51 58.88 18.56
CA LEU A 159 7.96 58.65 18.50
C LEU A 159 8.70 58.93 19.84
N GLY A 160 7.97 59.15 20.94
CA GLY A 160 8.56 59.43 22.26
C GLY A 160 8.89 60.91 22.44
N ASN A 161 7.89 61.75 22.17
CA ASN A 161 7.97 63.21 22.12
C ASN A 161 9.03 63.80 21.17
N GLN A 162 9.29 63.12 20.06
CA GLN A 162 10.24 63.53 19.02
C GLN A 162 9.49 63.87 17.71
N SER A 163 9.99 64.87 16.99
CA SER A 163 9.47 65.16 15.66
C SER A 163 9.94 64.13 14.63
N GLN A 164 9.20 64.00 13.55
CA GLN A 164 9.58 63.18 12.42
C GLN A 164 10.82 63.77 11.74
N LYS A 165 11.71 62.89 11.30
CA LYS A 165 12.97 63.25 10.65
C LYS A 165 12.82 63.32 9.13
N LEU A 166 13.63 64.18 8.52
CA LEU A 166 13.74 64.38 7.07
C LEU A 166 15.22 64.30 6.70
N ARG A 167 15.55 63.81 5.50
CA ARG A 167 16.94 63.72 5.01
C ARG A 167 17.19 64.63 3.83
N LEU A 168 18.42 65.10 3.70
CA LEU A 168 18.87 66.02 2.67
C LEU A 168 20.27 65.62 2.17
N THR A 169 20.49 65.61 0.86
CA THR A 169 21.80 65.29 0.25
C THR A 169 21.99 66.00 -1.09
N SER A 170 23.23 66.24 -1.48
CA SER A 170 23.59 66.61 -2.86
C SER A 170 23.84 65.37 -3.71
N ARG A 171 23.44 65.39 -4.98
CA ARG A 171 23.84 64.44 -6.03
C ARG A 171 24.01 65.21 -7.34
N ASP A 172 25.16 65.06 -7.98
CA ASP A 172 25.50 65.72 -9.26
C ASP A 172 25.31 67.26 -9.27
N GLY A 173 25.50 67.91 -8.11
CA GLY A 173 25.29 69.35 -7.91
C GLY A 173 23.82 69.77 -7.74
N VAL A 174 22.91 68.82 -7.62
CA VAL A 174 21.47 69.01 -7.39
C VAL A 174 21.12 68.49 -6.01
N ALA A 175 20.34 69.26 -5.26
CA ALA A 175 19.91 68.88 -3.92
C ALA A 175 18.64 68.03 -3.94
N TRP A 176 18.59 67.04 -3.05
CA TRP A 176 17.50 66.08 -2.92
C TRP A 176 17.06 65.96 -1.46
N VAL A 177 15.76 66.11 -1.22
CA VAL A 177 15.13 66.09 0.11
C VAL A 177 14.14 64.93 0.23
N GLY A 178 14.04 64.31 1.41
CA GLY A 178 13.25 63.09 1.62
C GLY A 178 13.92 61.83 1.05
N VAL A 179 15.25 61.80 1.02
CA VAL A 179 16.05 60.62 0.62
C VAL A 179 16.09 59.53 1.69
N ASP A 180 16.51 58.32 1.32
CA ASP A 180 16.79 57.22 2.24
C ASP A 180 18.12 57.39 3.01
N ALA A 181 18.47 56.42 3.85
CA ALA A 181 19.72 56.40 4.62
C ALA A 181 21.01 56.33 3.77
N PHE A 182 20.90 56.07 2.46
CA PHE A 182 22.01 56.02 1.51
C PHE A 182 22.00 57.20 0.53
N GLY A 183 21.12 58.19 0.70
CA GLY A 183 20.95 59.30 -0.24
C GLY A 183 20.25 58.93 -1.55
N LYS A 184 19.52 57.81 -1.61
CA LYS A 184 18.70 57.38 -2.77
C LYS A 184 17.24 57.83 -2.61
N GLY A 185 16.44 57.69 -3.66
CA GLY A 185 15.07 58.20 -3.69
C GLY A 185 15.03 59.74 -3.62
N GLY A 186 14.06 60.28 -2.88
CA GLY A 186 13.89 61.71 -2.59
C GLY A 186 13.36 62.56 -3.74
N ILE A 187 13.15 63.85 -3.42
CA ILE A 187 12.55 64.88 -4.27
C ILE A 187 13.60 65.93 -4.62
N GLU A 188 13.67 66.28 -5.92
CA GLU A 188 14.54 67.32 -6.45
C GLU A 188 14.17 68.72 -5.94
N VAL A 189 15.16 69.48 -5.45
CA VAL A 189 15.05 70.91 -5.14
C VAL A 189 15.30 71.72 -6.42
N LYS A 190 14.23 72.11 -7.11
CA LYS A 190 14.25 72.78 -8.42
C LYS A 190 14.56 74.27 -8.37
N LYS A 191 14.05 75.00 -7.37
CA LYS A 191 14.35 76.44 -7.22
C LYS A 191 15.51 76.64 -6.25
N GLN A 192 16.34 77.64 -6.55
CA GLN A 192 17.45 78.04 -5.68
C GLN A 192 16.92 78.54 -4.32
N LYS A 193 17.81 78.57 -3.33
CA LYS A 193 17.56 79.15 -2.00
C LYS A 193 17.01 80.57 -2.14
N VAL A 194 15.84 80.84 -1.53
CA VAL A 194 15.32 82.22 -1.39
C VAL A 194 15.27 82.59 0.09
N GLU A 195 15.90 83.70 0.46
CA GLU A 195 15.98 84.17 1.83
C GLU A 195 14.82 85.13 2.17
N ALA A 196 14.28 84.98 3.37
CA ALA A 196 13.20 85.78 3.93
C ALA A 196 13.63 86.34 5.31
N VAL A 197 13.01 87.44 5.76
CA VAL A 197 13.27 88.06 7.07
C VAL A 197 13.17 87.07 8.23
N ASN A 198 12.32 86.05 8.07
CA ASN A 198 12.02 85.08 9.11
C ASN A 198 12.30 83.62 8.69
N GLY A 199 13.08 83.38 7.62
CA GLY A 199 13.42 82.01 7.22
C GLY A 199 13.99 81.85 5.81
N VAL A 200 13.93 80.63 5.29
CA VAL A 200 14.45 80.23 3.97
C VAL A 200 13.39 79.39 3.23
N VAL A 201 13.27 79.59 1.90
CA VAL A 201 12.43 78.77 1.02
C VAL A 201 13.30 77.97 0.04
N TYR A 202 13.01 76.68 -0.09
CA TYR A 202 13.56 75.78 -1.12
C TYR A 202 12.41 75.21 -1.97
N GLY A 203 12.39 75.47 -3.27
CA GLY A 203 11.30 75.00 -4.15
C GLY A 203 11.49 73.56 -4.60
N ILE A 204 10.55 72.67 -4.24
CA ILE A 204 10.65 71.22 -4.48
C ILE A 204 9.73 70.73 -5.61
N ALA A 205 10.16 69.68 -6.32
CA ALA A 205 9.52 69.19 -7.54
C ALA A 205 8.23 68.37 -7.34
N HIS A 206 8.02 67.84 -6.13
CA HIS A 206 6.90 66.98 -5.70
C HIS A 206 6.55 67.34 -4.24
N VAL A 207 5.41 66.87 -3.72
CA VAL A 207 5.03 67.02 -2.30
C VAL A 207 5.79 66.00 -1.45
N LEU A 208 6.27 66.38 -0.26
CA LEU A 208 6.87 65.45 0.71
C LEU A 208 5.78 64.63 1.40
N GLU A 209 5.75 63.34 1.13
CA GLU A 209 4.85 62.38 1.79
C GLU A 209 5.30 62.11 3.24
N VAL A 210 4.36 62.15 4.18
CA VAL A 210 4.61 61.82 5.58
C VAL A 210 4.88 60.31 5.73
N PRO A 211 5.93 59.88 6.46
CA PRO A 211 6.20 58.47 6.68
C PRO A 211 5.02 57.72 7.31
N PRO A 212 4.58 56.58 6.74
CA PRO A 212 3.40 55.85 7.19
C PRO A 212 3.66 55.02 8.45
N ASP A 213 2.64 54.28 8.94
CA ASP A 213 2.81 53.32 10.04
C ASP A 213 3.80 52.19 9.71
N LEU A 214 4.41 51.59 10.74
CA LEU A 214 5.41 50.53 10.57
C LEU A 214 4.91 49.33 9.77
N GLY A 215 3.64 48.92 9.90
CA GLY A 215 3.05 47.85 9.10
C GLY A 215 2.99 48.18 7.61
N ARG A 216 2.64 49.42 7.26
CA ARG A 216 2.73 49.90 5.87
C ARG A 216 4.17 50.03 5.38
N VAL A 217 5.13 50.44 6.22
CA VAL A 217 6.56 50.43 5.82
C VAL A 217 7.00 48.99 5.50
N LEU A 218 6.74 48.05 6.42
CA LEU A 218 7.08 46.64 6.25
C LEU A 218 6.44 46.01 5.01
N SER A 219 5.22 46.42 4.62
CA SER A 219 4.54 45.91 3.42
C SER A 219 5.05 46.49 2.09
N HIS A 220 5.94 47.48 2.10
CA HIS A 220 6.51 48.10 0.89
C HIS A 220 8.01 47.84 0.72
N GLU A 221 8.74 47.45 1.78
CA GLU A 221 10.17 47.12 1.70
C GLU A 221 10.41 45.75 1.02
N PRO A 222 11.07 45.71 -0.16
CA PRO A 222 11.18 44.49 -0.97
C PRO A 222 12.23 43.49 -0.47
N SER A 223 13.03 43.87 0.53
CA SER A 223 14.09 43.06 1.15
C SER A 223 13.61 42.19 2.32
N LEU A 224 12.33 42.32 2.68
CA LEU A 224 11.67 41.69 3.82
C LEU A 224 10.47 40.81 3.39
N SER A 225 10.48 40.30 2.16
CA SER A 225 9.36 39.57 1.55
C SER A 225 9.00 38.26 2.27
N TYR A 226 9.98 37.59 2.89
CA TYR A 226 9.74 36.44 3.75
C TYR A 226 9.09 36.86 5.09
N PHE A 227 9.55 37.96 5.69
CA PHE A 227 8.93 38.47 6.92
C PHE A 227 7.48 38.92 6.68
N GLN A 228 7.19 39.57 5.55
CA GLN A 228 5.83 39.87 5.11
C GLN A 228 4.95 38.61 4.98
N LYS A 229 5.51 37.51 4.45
CA LYS A 229 4.79 36.24 4.23
C LYS A 229 4.39 35.56 5.54
N VAL A 230 5.21 35.63 6.57
CA VAL A 230 4.92 35.07 7.91
C VAL A 230 4.21 36.07 8.85
N LEU A 231 3.86 37.27 8.37
CA LEU A 231 3.32 38.34 9.22
C LEU A 231 1.84 38.11 9.56
N THR A 232 1.57 37.64 10.77
CA THR A 232 0.19 37.36 11.22
C THR A 232 -0.63 38.64 11.45
N PRO A 233 -1.98 38.59 11.35
CA PRO A 233 -2.84 39.74 11.65
C PRO A 233 -2.70 40.28 13.08
N SER A 234 -2.38 39.41 14.05
CA SER A 234 -2.06 39.79 15.43
C SER A 234 -0.75 40.58 15.51
N MET A 235 0.31 40.12 14.85
CA MET A 235 1.59 40.84 14.78
C MET A 235 1.42 42.21 14.12
N LEU A 236 0.68 42.30 13.00
CA LEU A 236 0.35 43.58 12.35
C LEU A 236 -0.39 44.53 13.29
N ASN A 237 -1.36 44.03 14.06
CA ASN A 237 -2.10 44.86 15.01
C ASN A 237 -1.19 45.37 16.14
N VAL A 238 -0.26 44.55 16.66
CA VAL A 238 0.75 44.99 17.63
C VAL A 238 1.67 46.06 17.02
N ILE A 239 2.24 45.80 15.84
CA ILE A 239 3.17 46.71 15.16
C ILE A 239 2.51 48.07 14.86
N ASN A 240 1.21 48.10 14.54
CA ASN A 240 0.50 49.33 14.19
C ASN A 240 -0.15 50.07 15.36
N SER A 241 -0.32 49.44 16.52
CA SER A 241 -0.89 50.08 17.73
C SER A 241 0.16 50.51 18.76
N THR A 242 1.37 49.95 18.68
CA THR A 242 2.49 50.29 19.55
C THR A 242 3.13 51.62 19.14
N SER A 243 3.50 52.46 20.11
CA SER A 243 4.31 53.67 19.90
C SER A 243 5.72 53.47 20.43
N GLU A 244 6.65 54.37 20.07
CA GLU A 244 8.04 54.36 20.53
C GLU A 244 8.83 53.11 20.08
N LEU A 245 8.28 52.36 19.11
CA LEU A 245 8.73 51.05 18.69
C LEU A 245 9.99 51.13 17.80
N THR A 246 11.05 50.44 18.19
CA THR A 246 12.26 50.25 17.38
C THR A 246 12.31 48.79 16.92
N LEU A 247 12.17 48.55 15.61
CA LEU A 247 12.24 47.21 15.02
C LEU A 247 13.59 46.98 14.32
N PHE A 248 14.20 45.82 14.56
CA PHE A 248 15.39 45.34 13.86
C PHE A 248 15.04 44.11 13.01
N ILE A 249 14.45 44.27 11.82
CA ILE A 249 13.97 43.13 11.03
C ILE A 249 15.07 42.58 10.12
N PRO A 250 15.28 41.25 10.07
CA PRO A 250 16.33 40.65 9.25
C PRO A 250 15.89 40.46 7.78
N VAL A 251 16.82 40.69 6.85
CA VAL A 251 16.61 40.47 5.39
C VAL A 251 16.23 39.03 5.05
N ASP A 252 15.59 38.84 3.90
CA ASP A 252 15.15 37.52 3.42
C ASP A 252 16.24 36.43 3.45
N SER A 253 17.48 36.75 3.08
CA SER A 253 18.61 35.80 3.12
C SER A 253 19.05 35.39 4.54
N ALA A 254 18.68 36.14 5.57
CA ALA A 254 18.98 35.78 6.95
C ALA A 254 18.14 34.60 7.45
N TRP A 255 16.94 34.41 6.89
CA TRP A 255 16.04 33.31 7.24
C TRP A 255 16.51 31.98 6.66
N GLU A 256 17.38 31.99 5.65
CA GLU A 256 18.02 30.78 5.09
C GLU A 256 18.98 30.08 6.07
N ALA A 257 19.27 30.71 7.22
CA ALA A 257 19.98 30.08 8.34
C ALA A 257 19.12 29.09 9.14
N LEU A 258 17.79 29.09 8.96
CA LEU A 258 16.86 28.09 9.51
C LEU A 258 16.68 26.92 8.53
N ASP A 259 16.49 25.72 9.07
CA ASP A 259 16.25 24.53 8.25
C ASP A 259 14.99 24.72 7.37
N PRO A 260 14.94 24.17 6.13
CA PRO A 260 13.78 24.32 5.26
C PRO A 260 12.45 23.89 5.90
N ILE A 261 12.43 22.87 6.77
CA ILE A 261 11.22 22.41 7.47
C ILE A 261 10.81 23.42 8.55
N GLU A 262 11.77 24.02 9.26
CA GLU A 262 11.52 25.05 10.26
C GLU A 262 10.93 26.32 9.61
N ARG A 263 11.39 26.68 8.41
CA ARG A 263 10.77 27.76 7.62
C ARG A 263 9.36 27.43 7.16
N VAL A 264 9.07 26.17 6.79
CA VAL A 264 7.70 25.73 6.46
C VAL A 264 6.81 25.71 7.70
N TYR A 265 7.35 25.39 8.89
CA TYR A 265 6.63 25.55 10.15
C TYR A 265 6.25 27.01 10.40
N LEU A 266 7.20 27.94 10.26
CA LEU A 266 6.97 29.38 10.44
C LEU A 266 6.01 29.99 9.40
N GLU A 267 5.82 29.36 8.24
CA GLU A 267 4.78 29.74 7.28
C GLU A 267 3.38 29.17 7.62
N SER A 268 3.28 28.28 8.61
CA SER A 268 2.03 27.62 8.98
C SER A 268 1.20 28.41 10.00
N GLN A 269 -0.11 28.18 9.99
CA GLN A 269 -1.05 28.72 10.99
C GLN A 269 -0.73 28.30 12.45
N PHE A 270 0.11 27.28 12.65
CA PHE A 270 0.47 26.74 13.96
C PHE A 270 1.67 27.43 14.61
N ALA A 271 2.34 28.34 13.90
CA ALA A 271 3.53 29.04 14.39
C ALA A 271 3.25 30.42 15.01
N ALA A 272 1.99 30.84 15.15
CA ALA A 272 1.62 32.20 15.57
C ALA A 272 2.30 32.66 16.89
N ASP A 273 2.39 31.78 17.89
CA ASP A 273 3.04 32.09 19.18
C ASP A 273 4.57 32.20 19.08
N ASP A 274 5.21 31.38 18.23
CA ASP A 274 6.66 31.46 17.99
C ASP A 274 7.01 32.64 17.09
N LEU A 275 6.17 32.98 16.11
CA LEU A 275 6.31 34.20 15.29
C LEU A 275 6.16 35.46 16.13
N GLN A 276 5.19 35.50 17.06
CA GLN A 276 5.08 36.59 18.02
C GLN A 276 6.30 36.65 18.95
N ARG A 277 6.84 35.51 19.38
CA ARG A 277 8.09 35.44 20.15
C ARG A 277 9.28 35.99 19.35
N VAL A 278 9.40 35.64 18.08
CA VAL A 278 10.42 36.17 17.16
C VAL A 278 10.26 37.67 16.99
N LEU A 279 9.05 38.20 16.78
CA LEU A 279 8.82 39.64 16.73
C LEU A 279 9.27 40.32 18.03
N ASN A 280 8.95 39.76 19.19
CA ASN A 280 9.35 40.30 20.49
C ASN A 280 10.88 40.28 20.71
N MET A 281 11.64 39.40 20.04
CA MET A 281 13.12 39.40 20.04
C MET A 281 13.73 40.47 19.12
N HIS A 282 13.00 40.91 18.10
CA HIS A 282 13.44 41.94 17.15
C HIS A 282 12.85 43.34 17.46
N ALA A 283 11.97 43.43 18.45
CA ALA A 283 11.32 44.66 18.91
C ALA A 283 11.93 45.18 20.21
N VAL A 284 12.23 46.47 20.23
CA VAL A 284 12.66 47.24 21.42
C VAL A 284 11.64 48.36 21.65
N ILE A 285 11.11 48.45 22.87
CA ILE A 285 10.17 49.49 23.30
C ILE A 285 10.77 50.21 24.51
N GLU A 286 11.12 51.47 24.32
CA GLU A 286 11.69 52.35 25.34
C GLU A 286 11.08 53.76 25.19
N LYS A 287 11.28 54.67 26.14
CA LYS A 287 10.67 56.03 26.20
C LYS A 287 10.91 56.96 24.99
N SER A 288 11.65 56.50 24.00
CA SER A 288 12.01 57.22 22.78
C SER A 288 12.57 56.25 21.74
N VAL A 289 12.20 56.46 20.48
CA VAL A 289 12.68 55.69 19.33
C VAL A 289 14.22 55.78 19.22
N ARG A 290 14.87 54.65 18.91
CA ARG A 290 16.34 54.55 18.87
C ARG A 290 16.87 54.67 17.45
N TRP A 291 17.28 55.89 17.09
CA TRP A 291 17.89 56.22 15.80
C TRP A 291 19.36 55.79 15.73
N SER A 292 19.86 55.50 14.53
CA SER A 292 21.25 55.05 14.34
C SER A 292 22.32 56.08 14.75
N ASN A 293 21.99 57.36 14.68
CA ASN A 293 22.85 58.45 15.15
C ASN A 293 22.78 58.69 16.67
N THR A 294 21.99 57.90 17.42
CA THR A 294 21.92 57.94 18.90
C THR A 294 22.58 56.74 19.56
N PHE A 295 23.15 55.81 18.80
CA PHE A 295 23.96 54.72 19.32
C PHE A 295 25.35 55.21 19.72
N GLU A 296 25.80 54.86 20.93
CA GLU A 296 27.18 55.09 21.37
C GLU A 296 28.10 53.98 20.84
N SER A 297 29.41 54.07 21.09
CA SER A 297 30.38 53.05 20.64
C SER A 297 30.05 51.63 21.14
N THR A 298 29.34 51.53 22.27
CA THR A 298 28.67 50.31 22.74
C THR A 298 27.39 50.72 23.46
N THR A 299 26.26 50.09 23.15
CA THR A 299 24.96 50.37 23.77
C THR A 299 24.15 49.09 23.87
N THR A 300 23.60 48.79 25.04
CA THR A 300 22.73 47.62 25.24
C THR A 300 21.27 48.07 25.23
N LEU A 301 20.46 47.49 24.34
CA LEU A 301 19.01 47.69 24.28
C LEU A 301 18.28 46.49 24.87
N THR A 302 17.10 46.68 25.45
CA THR A 302 16.27 45.56 25.96
C THR A 302 15.10 45.30 25.04
N THR A 303 14.96 44.05 24.60
CA THR A 303 13.86 43.61 23.72
C THR A 303 12.59 43.31 24.50
N GLU A 304 11.44 43.29 23.82
CA GLU A 304 10.15 42.90 24.42
C GLU A 304 10.13 41.43 24.87
N TYR A 305 11.04 40.59 24.36
CA TYR A 305 11.28 39.23 24.87
C TYR A 305 12.14 39.20 26.17
N GLY A 306 12.68 40.34 26.61
CA GLY A 306 13.58 40.45 27.76
C GLY A 306 15.04 40.10 27.47
N SER A 307 15.37 39.65 26.25
CA SER A 307 16.75 39.51 25.78
C SER A 307 17.42 40.87 25.55
N SER A 308 18.73 40.95 25.77
CA SER A 308 19.53 42.14 25.46
C SER A 308 20.07 42.11 24.04
N LEU A 309 20.01 43.23 23.33
CA LEU A 309 20.71 43.44 22.06
C LEU A 309 21.95 44.32 22.29
N GLU A 310 23.12 43.84 21.91
CA GLU A 310 24.37 44.59 22.01
C GLU A 310 24.64 45.34 20.70
N VAL A 311 24.42 46.65 20.72
CA VAL A 311 24.79 47.54 19.62
C VAL A 311 26.25 47.96 19.80
N ALA A 312 27.08 47.74 18.78
CA ALA A 312 28.48 48.14 18.76
C ALA A 312 28.82 48.83 17.43
N ILE A 313 29.71 49.81 17.48
CA ILE A 313 30.17 50.56 16.29
C ILE A 313 31.67 50.32 16.11
N SER A 314 32.07 49.71 14.99
CA SER A 314 33.45 49.39 14.66
C SER A 314 33.76 49.70 13.19
N GLU A 315 34.88 50.37 12.92
CA GLU A 315 35.32 50.77 11.56
C GLU A 315 34.25 51.49 10.72
N GLY A 316 33.33 52.22 11.36
CA GLY A 316 32.22 52.91 10.69
C GLY A 316 31.04 52.01 10.31
N LYS A 317 31.01 50.75 10.77
CA LYS A 317 29.88 49.83 10.66
C LYS A 317 29.23 49.64 12.03
N THR A 318 27.90 49.62 12.05
CA THR A 318 27.11 49.28 13.24
C THR A 318 26.70 47.81 13.18
N THR A 319 26.88 47.09 14.28
CA THR A 319 26.41 45.71 14.47
C THR A 319 25.48 45.62 15.67
N VAL A 320 24.44 44.79 15.57
CA VAL A 320 23.43 44.54 16.62
C VAL A 320 23.45 43.05 16.94
N SER A 321 23.97 42.67 18.11
CA SER A 321 24.22 41.28 18.54
C SER A 321 24.93 40.43 17.47
N GLY A 322 25.92 41.02 16.80
CA GLY A 322 26.71 40.39 15.72
C GLY A 322 26.10 40.49 14.32
N ALA A 323 24.81 40.77 14.17
CA ALA A 323 24.22 41.08 12.86
C ALA A 323 24.68 42.46 12.38
N THR A 324 25.03 42.62 11.11
CA THR A 324 25.36 43.93 10.53
C THR A 324 24.08 44.72 10.29
N LEU A 325 24.06 45.99 10.69
CA LEU A 325 22.99 46.93 10.34
C LEU A 325 23.15 47.32 8.87
N LEU A 326 22.28 46.80 8.01
CA LEU A 326 22.36 46.97 6.55
C LEU A 326 21.74 48.29 6.10
N GLN A 327 20.49 48.56 6.50
CA GLN A 327 19.77 49.80 6.20
C GLN A 327 19.21 50.37 7.51
N PRO A 328 19.86 51.38 8.11
CA PRO A 328 19.38 52.01 9.33
C PRO A 328 18.22 52.96 9.06
N ASP A 329 17.46 53.26 10.10
CA ASP A 329 16.60 54.45 10.18
C ASP A 329 15.62 54.61 8.99
N ILE A 330 14.83 53.57 8.72
CA ILE A 330 13.65 53.68 7.86
C ILE A 330 12.52 54.27 8.70
N TYR A 331 12.07 55.46 8.30
CA TYR A 331 11.15 56.28 9.10
C TYR A 331 9.71 55.77 9.03
N ALA A 332 9.01 55.78 10.16
CA ALA A 332 7.59 55.49 10.28
C ALA A 332 6.91 56.48 11.23
N SER A 333 5.57 56.53 11.25
CA SER A 333 4.79 57.41 12.12
C SER A 333 4.78 56.98 13.59
N ASN A 334 4.96 55.68 13.88
CA ASN A 334 4.87 55.13 15.23
C ASN A 334 6.17 54.48 15.74
N GLY A 335 7.26 54.60 14.99
CA GLY A 335 8.54 54.00 15.33
C GLY A 335 9.61 54.17 14.27
N VAL A 336 10.65 53.32 14.33
CA VAL A 336 11.69 53.19 13.30
C VAL A 336 11.91 51.72 12.94
N LEU A 337 12.21 51.47 11.67
CA LEU A 337 12.64 50.18 11.16
C LEU A 337 14.12 50.23 10.78
N HIS A 338 14.88 49.29 11.33
CA HIS A 338 16.27 48.98 11.01
C HIS A 338 16.32 47.61 10.33
N ILE A 339 17.02 47.49 9.21
CA ILE A 339 17.18 46.21 8.51
C ILE A 339 18.56 45.61 8.83
N VAL A 340 18.58 44.38 9.32
CA VAL A 340 19.80 43.67 9.77
C VAL A 340 20.14 42.45 8.90
N SER A 341 21.42 42.04 8.90
CA SER A 341 21.92 40.96 8.04
C SER A 341 21.58 39.54 8.50
N SER A 342 21.08 39.37 9.72
CA SER A 342 21.05 38.07 10.41
C SER A 342 19.92 38.04 11.44
N LEU A 343 19.31 36.88 11.63
CA LEU A 343 18.18 36.64 12.53
C LEU A 343 18.62 36.78 14.00
N LEU A 344 17.99 37.67 14.78
CA LEU A 344 18.32 37.99 16.17
C LEU A 344 17.67 37.03 17.19
N VAL A 345 17.65 35.73 16.88
CA VAL A 345 17.07 34.69 17.74
C VAL A 345 18.16 34.02 18.58
N PRO A 346 18.07 34.05 19.93
CA PRO A 346 19.03 33.35 20.78
C PRO A 346 19.01 31.82 20.57
N PRO A 347 20.16 31.12 20.65
CA PRO A 347 20.22 29.67 20.48
C PRO A 347 19.21 28.91 21.36
N GLY A 348 18.41 28.05 20.73
CA GLY A 348 17.39 27.23 21.40
C GLY A 348 16.06 27.94 21.72
N ALA A 349 15.93 29.26 21.54
CA ALA A 349 14.76 30.01 22.00
C ALA A 349 13.44 29.70 21.26
N LEU A 350 13.51 29.10 20.06
CA LEU A 350 12.35 28.61 19.30
C LEU A 350 11.82 27.24 19.78
N GLN A 351 12.60 26.48 20.56
CA GLN A 351 12.23 25.16 21.12
C GLN A 351 11.43 24.28 20.14
N LEU A 352 12.10 23.85 19.07
CA LEU A 352 11.45 23.15 17.96
C LEU A 352 11.35 21.65 18.27
N THR A 353 10.18 21.26 18.78
CA THR A 353 9.84 19.89 19.17
C THR A 353 9.42 19.03 17.99
N PRO A 354 9.46 17.68 18.12
CA PRO A 354 8.89 16.77 17.11
C PRO A 354 7.45 17.09 16.70
N GLU A 355 6.60 17.62 17.60
CA GLU A 355 5.26 18.11 17.26
C GLU A 355 5.30 19.20 16.17
N LYS A 356 6.11 20.25 16.34
CA LYS A 356 6.17 21.39 15.39
C LYS A 356 6.66 20.95 14.01
N TYR A 357 7.64 20.06 13.97
CA TYR A 357 8.08 19.42 12.72
C TYR A 357 6.95 18.63 12.07
N LEU A 358 6.24 17.76 12.80
CA LEU A 358 5.13 16.96 12.27
C LEU A 358 3.97 17.83 11.74
N LEU A 359 3.69 18.97 12.37
CA LEU A 359 2.71 19.96 11.87
C LEU A 359 3.14 20.56 10.53
N ALA A 360 4.41 20.90 10.35
CA ALA A 360 4.97 21.39 9.08
C ALA A 360 5.01 20.31 7.98
N LEU A 361 5.12 19.04 8.38
CA LEU A 361 5.28 17.88 7.49
C LEU A 361 3.94 17.21 7.12
N ASN A 362 2.81 17.93 7.28
CA ASN A 362 1.46 17.50 6.91
C ASN A 362 1.01 16.21 7.64
N CYS A 363 1.20 16.19 8.96
CA CYS A 363 0.69 15.19 9.90
C CYS A 363 -0.25 15.81 10.97
N THR A 364 -1.01 16.84 10.59
CA THR A 364 -1.87 17.63 11.49
C THR A 364 -3.00 16.81 12.11
N SER A 365 -3.59 15.86 11.37
CA SER A 365 -4.57 14.91 11.88
C SER A 365 -3.93 13.93 12.87
N PHE A 366 -2.69 13.50 12.65
CA PHE A 366 -1.97 12.63 13.59
C PHE A 366 -1.73 13.31 14.94
N ILE A 367 -1.29 14.58 14.94
CA ILE A 367 -1.12 15.38 16.17
C ILE A 367 -2.47 15.58 16.88
N SER A 368 -3.54 15.89 16.15
CA SER A 368 -4.90 16.02 16.68
C SER A 368 -5.38 14.74 17.39
N LEU A 369 -5.11 13.56 16.81
CA LEU A 369 -5.40 12.27 17.44
C LEU A 369 -4.60 12.06 18.74
N ILE A 370 -3.30 12.36 18.74
CA ILE A 370 -2.41 12.29 19.94
C ILE A 370 -2.90 13.19 21.07
N HIS A 371 -3.33 14.41 20.74
CA HIS A 371 -3.87 15.36 21.70
C HIS A 371 -5.21 14.87 22.27
N SER A 372 -6.07 14.23 21.47
CA SER A 372 -7.36 13.69 21.93
C SER A 372 -7.26 12.62 23.03
N VAL A 373 -6.12 11.94 23.15
CA VAL A 373 -5.86 10.88 24.16
C VAL A 373 -4.78 11.26 25.18
N ASN A 374 -4.37 12.54 25.23
CA ASN A 374 -3.35 13.07 26.16
C ASN A 374 -1.97 12.36 26.06
N LEU A 375 -1.53 12.05 24.84
CA LEU A 375 -0.21 11.47 24.57
C LEU A 375 0.86 12.51 24.15
N THR A 376 0.55 13.80 24.26
CA THR A 376 1.42 14.95 23.88
C THR A 376 2.84 14.91 24.49
N HIS A 377 3.02 14.24 25.64
CA HIS A 377 4.34 14.04 26.25
C HIS A 377 5.30 13.21 25.38
N LEU A 378 4.81 12.40 24.43
CA LEU A 378 5.66 11.63 23.51
C LEU A 378 6.20 12.45 22.31
N ILE A 379 5.69 13.67 22.10
CA ILE A 379 6.02 14.54 20.95
C ILE A 379 6.57 15.92 21.33
N ASN A 380 6.43 16.34 22.59
CA ASN A 380 7.01 17.59 23.13
C ASN A 380 8.14 17.37 24.15
N ASP A 381 8.42 16.14 24.56
CA ASP A 381 9.65 15.85 25.31
C ASP A 381 10.88 16.01 24.38
N THR A 382 11.93 16.64 24.90
CA THR A 382 13.21 16.90 24.21
C THR A 382 14.38 16.13 24.83
N GLU A 383 14.16 15.44 25.96
CA GLU A 383 15.17 14.62 26.65
C GLU A 383 15.08 13.14 26.25
N THR A 384 13.88 12.54 26.29
CA THR A 384 13.72 11.11 25.95
C THR A 384 13.86 10.87 24.45
N GLN A 385 14.46 9.73 24.08
CA GLN A 385 14.66 9.37 22.68
C GLN A 385 13.54 8.45 22.18
N TYR A 386 12.94 8.81 21.06
CA TYR A 386 11.90 8.02 20.39
C TYR A 386 12.14 7.91 18.89
N THR A 387 11.60 6.83 18.31
CA THR A 387 11.34 6.72 16.88
C THR A 387 9.83 6.76 16.68
N ILE A 388 9.36 7.73 15.90
CA ILE A 388 7.96 8.05 15.69
C ILE A 388 7.57 7.56 14.29
N LEU A 389 6.56 6.69 14.23
CA LEU A 389 6.00 6.17 12.99
C LEU A 389 4.76 7.00 12.66
N ALA A 390 4.90 7.97 11.76
CA ALA A 390 3.90 9.03 11.53
C ALA A 390 3.16 8.85 10.20
N PRO A 391 1.86 8.48 10.19
CA PRO A 391 1.05 8.55 9.00
C PRO A 391 0.73 10.03 8.68
N LYS A 392 0.92 10.44 7.43
CA LYS A 392 0.57 11.78 6.93
C LYS A 392 -0.94 11.94 6.77
N ASP A 393 -1.41 13.18 6.66
CA ASP A 393 -2.85 13.48 6.60
C ASP A 393 -3.51 12.93 5.32
N ASP A 394 -2.78 12.83 4.21
CA ASP A 394 -3.25 12.16 3.00
C ASP A 394 -3.46 10.66 3.22
N VAL A 395 -2.53 9.99 3.91
CA VAL A 395 -2.67 8.59 4.35
C VAL A 395 -3.85 8.43 5.30
N LEU A 396 -3.96 9.28 6.34
CA LEU A 396 -5.03 9.20 7.35
C LEU A 396 -6.42 9.41 6.75
N SER A 397 -6.57 10.34 5.79
CA SER A 397 -7.85 10.65 5.14
C SER A 397 -8.56 9.44 4.53
N VAL A 398 -7.80 8.42 4.13
CA VAL A 398 -8.33 7.15 3.59
C VAL A 398 -9.06 6.32 4.66
N PHE A 399 -8.65 6.45 5.94
CA PHE A 399 -9.14 5.64 7.07
C PHE A 399 -10.16 6.38 7.96
N GLU A 400 -10.40 7.68 7.76
CA GLU A 400 -11.39 8.45 8.54
C GLU A 400 -12.81 7.87 8.47
N ASN A 401 -13.18 7.23 7.37
CA ASN A 401 -14.50 6.62 7.16
C ASN A 401 -14.65 5.24 7.83
N GLY A 402 -14.21 5.12 9.08
CA GLY A 402 -14.41 3.94 9.93
C GLY A 402 -13.23 2.95 10.03
N GLY A 403 -12.04 3.33 9.56
CA GLY A 403 -10.80 2.56 9.76
C GLY A 403 -10.00 2.93 11.02
N LEU A 404 -10.33 4.05 11.68
CA LEU A 404 -9.67 4.49 12.92
C LEU A 404 -10.62 4.38 14.13
N PRO A 405 -10.11 4.07 15.35
CA PRO A 405 -10.91 4.11 16.56
C PRO A 405 -11.37 5.55 16.90
N LYS A 406 -12.36 5.66 17.81
CA LYS A 406 -12.96 6.95 18.16
C LYS A 406 -11.96 7.86 18.88
N GLN A 407 -12.02 9.16 18.59
CA GLN A 407 -11.25 10.18 19.31
C GLN A 407 -11.52 10.11 20.82
N GLY A 408 -10.46 10.21 21.62
CA GLY A 408 -10.51 10.07 23.08
C GLY A 408 -10.80 8.67 23.63
N SER A 409 -10.78 7.61 22.80
CA SER A 409 -10.98 6.23 23.28
C SER A 409 -9.67 5.57 23.72
N ASP A 410 -9.73 4.61 24.64
CA ASP A 410 -8.56 3.84 25.07
C ASP A 410 -8.04 2.92 23.95
N GLU A 411 -8.88 2.50 23.00
CA GLU A 411 -8.45 1.79 21.80
C GLU A 411 -7.62 2.69 20.87
N LEU A 412 -8.02 3.95 20.67
CA LEU A 412 -7.19 4.92 19.94
C LEU A 412 -5.86 5.17 20.66
N LYS A 413 -5.89 5.24 21.99
CA LYS A 413 -4.68 5.40 22.82
C LYS A 413 -3.73 4.21 22.67
N LYS A 414 -4.24 2.96 22.67
CA LYS A 414 -3.43 1.76 22.36
C LYS A 414 -2.78 1.87 20.99
N VAL A 415 -3.58 2.14 19.95
CA VAL A 415 -3.12 2.32 18.57
C VAL A 415 -2.01 3.35 18.49
N LEU A 416 -2.19 4.54 19.06
CA LEU A 416 -1.19 5.61 19.01
C LEU A 416 0.08 5.26 19.80
N GLN A 417 -0.01 4.61 20.97
CA GLN A 417 1.17 4.15 21.70
C GLN A 417 2.00 3.10 20.94
N TYR A 418 1.39 2.33 20.04
CA TYR A 418 2.09 1.38 19.18
C TYR A 418 2.94 2.07 18.09
N HIS A 419 2.60 3.31 17.70
CA HIS A 419 3.36 4.10 16.71
C HIS A 419 4.66 4.73 17.26
N PHE A 420 4.96 4.58 18.56
CA PHE A 420 6.19 5.08 19.17
C PHE A 420 7.08 3.92 19.63
N LEU A 421 8.33 3.92 19.19
CA LEU A 421 9.36 2.96 19.61
C LEU A 421 10.40 3.68 20.48
N PRO A 422 10.79 3.19 21.67
CA PRO A 422 11.84 3.80 22.47
C PRO A 422 13.21 3.74 21.80
N GLY A 423 13.99 4.82 21.93
CA GLY A 423 15.32 4.97 21.34
C GLY A 423 15.31 5.47 19.89
N LYS A 424 16.48 5.91 19.42
CA LYS A 424 16.70 6.31 18.02
C LYS A 424 17.07 5.10 17.16
N TRP A 425 16.11 4.61 16.38
CA TRP A 425 16.31 3.62 15.33
C TRP A 425 16.54 4.35 14.01
N THR A 426 17.76 4.25 13.49
CA THR A 426 18.16 4.79 12.18
C THR A 426 18.31 3.62 11.19
N PRO A 427 18.26 3.84 9.86
CA PRO A 427 18.19 2.76 8.87
C PRO A 427 19.31 1.71 8.97
N GLU A 428 20.48 2.11 9.46
CA GLU A 428 21.70 1.30 9.59
C GLU A 428 21.65 0.35 10.81
N LYS A 429 20.77 0.65 11.79
CA LYS A 429 20.56 -0.18 12.99
C LYS A 429 19.48 -1.25 12.80
N LEU A 430 18.66 -1.09 11.77
CA LEU A 430 17.52 -1.96 11.48
C LEU A 430 17.98 -3.13 10.62
N THR A 431 17.63 -4.35 11.03
CA THR A 431 17.90 -5.60 10.31
C THR A 431 16.61 -6.35 10.03
N ASP A 432 16.61 -7.19 8.99
CA ASP A 432 15.44 -8.01 8.68
C ASP A 432 15.13 -9.01 9.81
N GLY A 433 13.84 -9.25 10.07
CA GLY A 433 13.40 -10.11 11.17
C GLY A 433 13.58 -9.54 12.57
N MET A 434 13.94 -8.25 12.70
CA MET A 434 14.13 -7.60 14.00
C MET A 434 12.79 -7.35 14.71
N LEU A 435 12.76 -7.60 16.02
CA LEU A 435 11.64 -7.24 16.88
C LEU A 435 12.02 -6.02 17.72
N LEU A 436 11.20 -4.96 17.65
CA LEU A 436 11.38 -3.73 18.42
C LEU A 436 10.25 -3.57 19.43
N GLU A 437 10.58 -3.20 20.67
CA GLU A 437 9.56 -2.84 21.66
C GLU A 437 8.91 -1.49 21.32
N SER A 438 7.61 -1.35 21.58
CA SER A 438 6.87 -0.08 21.46
C SER A 438 6.64 0.60 22.82
N VAL A 439 5.99 1.77 22.82
CA VAL A 439 5.51 2.44 24.04
C VAL A 439 4.22 1.80 24.59
N LEU A 440 3.45 1.10 23.75
CA LEU A 440 2.29 0.32 24.16
C LEU A 440 2.70 -0.77 25.16
N ARG A 441 1.98 -0.84 26.30
CA ARG A 441 2.09 -1.93 27.28
C ARG A 441 0.78 -2.69 27.36
N GLU A 442 0.85 -4.01 27.40
CA GLU A 442 -0.34 -4.86 27.36
C GLU A 442 -0.51 -5.71 28.63
N PRO A 443 -1.73 -5.80 29.22
CA PRO A 443 -2.02 -6.72 30.30
C PRO A 443 -1.82 -8.18 29.90
N GLY A 444 -2.10 -8.53 28.64
CA GLY A 444 -1.84 -9.87 28.08
C GLY A 444 -0.35 -10.24 28.04
N LEU A 445 0.54 -9.25 28.08
CA LEU A 445 1.99 -9.41 28.16
C LEU A 445 2.51 -9.16 29.58
N ASP A 446 1.65 -9.28 30.62
CA ASP A 446 2.03 -9.12 32.03
C ASP A 446 2.61 -7.71 32.33
N GLY A 447 2.04 -6.70 31.68
CA GLY A 447 2.50 -5.30 31.74
C GLY A 447 3.76 -5.03 30.92
N GLY A 448 4.29 -6.04 30.20
CA GLY A 448 5.33 -5.91 29.19
C GLY A 448 4.94 -4.99 28.03
N ARG A 449 5.94 -4.56 27.26
CA ARG A 449 5.72 -3.76 26.04
C ARG A 449 5.28 -4.67 24.91
N GLN A 450 4.37 -4.20 24.06
CA GLN A 450 4.07 -4.88 22.80
C GLN A 450 5.23 -4.68 21.82
N VAL A 451 5.60 -5.75 21.11
CA VAL A 451 6.69 -5.72 20.12
C VAL A 451 6.15 -5.52 18.71
N MET A 452 7.03 -5.14 17.79
CA MET A 452 6.73 -4.87 16.40
C MET A 452 7.80 -5.51 15.50
N HIS A 453 7.35 -6.17 14.43
CA HIS A 453 8.24 -6.76 13.42
C HIS A 453 8.79 -5.68 12.46
N VAL A 454 10.07 -5.79 12.13
CA VAL A 454 10.74 -4.97 11.11
C VAL A 454 11.19 -5.86 9.96
N GLU A 455 10.75 -5.51 8.74
CA GLU A 455 11.20 -6.12 7.49
C GLU A 455 12.20 -5.18 6.82
N VAL A 456 13.31 -5.70 6.28
CA VAL A 456 14.35 -4.91 5.61
C VAL A 456 14.85 -5.65 4.36
N ASN A 457 14.51 -5.14 3.17
CA ASN A 457 15.00 -5.65 1.90
C ASN A 457 15.96 -4.65 1.24
N ASP A 458 17.20 -5.07 1.01
CA ASP A 458 18.23 -4.31 0.29
C ASP A 458 18.27 -4.72 -1.19
N ASP A 459 17.78 -3.86 -2.10
CA ASP A 459 17.79 -4.16 -3.54
C ASP A 459 19.18 -3.96 -4.16
N GLU A 460 19.94 -5.05 -4.33
CA GLU A 460 21.30 -5.10 -4.92
C GLU A 460 21.41 -4.65 -6.41
N LYS A 461 20.38 -4.02 -7.00
CA LYS A 461 20.20 -3.99 -8.48
C LYS A 461 19.98 -2.61 -9.12
N GLN A 462 20.32 -1.51 -8.44
CA GLN A 462 20.37 -0.17 -9.04
C GLN A 462 21.62 0.60 -8.60
N ASP A 463 21.97 1.66 -9.35
CA ASP A 463 23.15 2.50 -9.12
C ASP A 463 23.10 3.33 -7.81
N ALA A 464 22.02 3.20 -7.03
CA ALA A 464 21.95 3.60 -5.62
C ALA A 464 21.17 2.52 -4.82
N PRO A 465 21.63 2.13 -3.62
CA PRO A 465 20.98 1.08 -2.83
C PRO A 465 19.70 1.58 -2.16
N SER A 466 18.54 1.14 -2.64
CA SER A 466 17.23 1.42 -2.01
C SER A 466 16.90 0.40 -0.91
N ARG A 467 17.25 0.74 0.34
CA ARG A 467 16.93 -0.03 1.55
C ARG A 467 15.43 0.08 1.87
N HIS A 468 14.64 -0.89 1.46
CA HIS A 468 13.19 -0.93 1.68
C HIS A 468 12.88 -1.49 3.06
N ILE A 469 12.42 -0.62 3.97
CA ILE A 469 12.07 -0.98 5.36
C ILE A 469 10.55 -0.94 5.55
N ARG A 470 10.01 -1.86 6.35
CA ARG A 470 8.61 -1.88 6.80
C ARG A 470 8.54 -2.11 8.31
N PHE A 471 7.60 -1.43 8.96
CA PHE A 471 7.29 -1.56 10.38
C PHE A 471 5.89 -2.14 10.53
N GLY A 472 5.74 -3.31 11.16
CA GLY A 472 4.44 -3.97 11.33
C GLY A 472 3.67 -4.17 10.01
N GLY A 473 4.39 -4.41 8.90
CA GLY A 473 3.84 -4.49 7.55
C GLY A 473 3.62 -3.15 6.83
N ALA A 474 3.58 -2.00 7.52
CA ALA A 474 3.49 -0.68 6.86
C ALA A 474 4.86 -0.26 6.29
N GLY A 475 4.90 0.13 5.02
CA GLY A 475 6.14 0.57 4.36
C GLY A 475 6.43 2.06 4.58
N ILE A 476 7.70 2.45 4.54
CA ILE A 476 8.10 3.87 4.69
C ILE A 476 7.73 4.68 3.42
N THR A 477 7.21 5.90 3.62
CA THR A 477 6.77 6.82 2.54
C THR A 477 7.67 8.06 2.39
N GLY A 478 8.85 7.82 1.81
CA GLY A 478 9.87 8.85 1.54
C GLY A 478 11.09 8.71 2.45
N GLU A 479 11.85 9.79 2.60
CA GLU A 479 13.02 9.81 3.50
C GLU A 479 12.59 10.00 4.97
N HIS A 480 13.47 9.56 5.86
CA HIS A 480 13.31 9.69 7.32
C HIS A 480 13.96 10.98 7.80
N ILE A 481 13.47 11.53 8.92
CA ILE A 481 13.91 12.84 9.43
C ILE A 481 14.42 12.67 10.86
N VAL A 482 15.61 13.19 11.14
CA VAL A 482 16.23 13.11 12.48
C VAL A 482 16.13 14.48 13.14
N ILE A 483 15.40 14.56 14.26
CA ILE A 483 15.06 15.82 14.93
C ILE A 483 15.57 15.76 16.37
N ASN A 484 16.68 16.44 16.69
CA ASN A 484 17.23 16.56 18.06
C ASN A 484 17.34 15.23 18.83
N ASN A 485 16.30 14.85 19.60
CA ASN A 485 16.18 13.61 20.38
C ASN A 485 15.46 12.45 19.64
N ALA A 486 14.69 12.73 18.59
CA ALA A 486 13.82 11.77 17.90
C ALA A 486 14.28 11.40 16.47
N VAL A 487 13.67 10.34 15.93
CA VAL A 487 13.67 9.98 14.50
C VAL A 487 12.22 9.85 14.04
N VAL A 488 11.86 10.39 12.88
CA VAL A 488 10.52 10.30 12.27
C VAL A 488 10.60 9.49 10.99
N TYR A 489 9.77 8.45 10.90
CA TYR A 489 9.50 7.70 9.68
C TYR A 489 8.05 7.93 9.26
N PHE A 490 7.83 8.35 8.02
CA PHE A 490 6.49 8.38 7.45
C PHE A 490 6.07 6.98 7.02
N ILE A 491 4.83 6.59 7.28
CA ILE A 491 4.32 5.23 7.01
C ILE A 491 3.15 5.22 6.01
N SER A 492 3.04 4.13 5.25
CA SER A 492 2.05 3.94 4.17
C SER A 492 0.61 3.75 4.64
N SER A 493 0.43 3.44 5.91
CA SER A 493 -0.84 3.10 6.56
C SER A 493 -0.68 3.22 8.07
N PRO A 494 -1.74 3.54 8.84
CA PRO A 494 -1.72 3.43 10.30
C PRO A 494 -1.35 2.00 10.74
N LEU A 495 -0.75 1.89 11.93
CA LEU A 495 -0.36 0.61 12.54
C LEU A 495 -1.45 0.13 13.50
N GLU A 496 -1.94 -1.08 13.26
CA GLU A 496 -2.88 -1.76 14.15
C GLU A 496 -2.10 -2.63 15.17
N PRO A 497 -2.33 -2.47 16.49
CA PRO A 497 -1.70 -3.32 17.49
C PRO A 497 -2.24 -4.76 17.39
N PRO A 498 -1.42 -5.79 17.66
CA PRO A 498 -1.85 -7.19 17.62
C PRO A 498 -3.07 -7.47 18.53
N VAL A 499 -4.03 -8.23 18.00
CA VAL A 499 -5.29 -8.59 18.67
C VAL A 499 -5.20 -9.97 19.34
N ASP A 500 -6.31 -10.49 19.89
CA ASP A 500 -6.34 -11.81 20.52
C ASP A 500 -5.84 -12.94 19.58
N PRO A 501 -5.24 -14.02 20.11
CA PRO A 501 -4.61 -15.07 19.30
C PRO A 501 -5.58 -15.80 18.36
N LEU A 502 -6.88 -15.86 18.66
CA LEU A 502 -7.85 -16.51 17.79
C LEU A 502 -8.26 -15.57 16.64
N GLN A 503 -8.48 -14.29 16.92
CA GLN A 503 -8.72 -13.27 15.89
C GLN A 503 -7.52 -13.10 14.95
N THR A 504 -6.29 -13.11 15.49
CA THR A 504 -5.06 -13.03 14.71
C THR A 504 -4.91 -14.21 13.75
N ALA A 505 -5.33 -15.41 14.14
CA ALA A 505 -5.24 -16.61 13.32
C ALA A 505 -6.40 -16.77 12.30
N LEU A 506 -7.56 -16.13 12.51
CA LEU A 506 -8.75 -16.27 11.65
C LEU A 506 -8.51 -16.05 10.13
N PRO A 507 -7.65 -15.11 9.68
CA PRO A 507 -7.34 -14.94 8.25
C PRO A 507 -6.56 -16.12 7.64
N SER A 508 -5.83 -16.91 8.44
CA SER A 508 -5.05 -18.05 7.93
C SER A 508 -5.95 -19.23 7.62
N LEU A 509 -6.25 -19.41 6.34
CA LEU A 509 -7.00 -20.57 5.84
C LEU A 509 -6.37 -21.90 6.27
N GLU A 510 -5.05 -21.95 6.45
CA GLU A 510 -4.30 -23.17 6.80
C GLU A 510 -4.49 -23.61 8.25
N LEU A 511 -4.88 -22.69 9.16
CA LEU A 511 -5.13 -22.97 10.58
C LEU A 511 -6.61 -23.24 10.90
N SER A 512 -7.50 -23.07 9.92
CA SER A 512 -8.96 -23.10 10.11
C SER A 512 -9.52 -24.38 10.75
N SER A 513 -8.89 -25.56 10.55
CA SER A 513 -9.29 -26.80 11.22
C SER A 513 -8.97 -26.79 12.72
N PHE A 514 -7.83 -26.21 13.11
CA PHE A 514 -7.45 -26.08 14.52
C PHE A 514 -8.35 -25.05 15.22
N LEU A 515 -8.61 -23.91 14.58
CA LEU A 515 -9.54 -22.90 15.09
C LEU A 515 -10.96 -23.46 15.24
N ALA A 516 -11.44 -24.24 14.27
CA ALA A 516 -12.74 -24.93 14.39
C ALA A 516 -12.78 -25.93 15.55
N ALA A 517 -11.67 -26.62 15.84
CA ALA A 517 -11.54 -27.47 17.01
C ALA A 517 -11.60 -26.64 18.31
N VAL A 518 -10.83 -25.55 18.41
CA VAL A 518 -10.86 -24.62 19.56
C VAL A 518 -12.28 -24.08 19.80
N PHE A 519 -12.96 -23.58 18.77
CA PHE A 519 -14.34 -23.07 18.90
C PHE A 519 -15.40 -24.16 19.20
N SER A 520 -15.05 -25.44 19.15
CA SER A 520 -15.91 -26.55 19.64
C SER A 520 -15.70 -26.86 21.14
N THR A 521 -14.65 -26.31 21.76
CA THR A 521 -14.30 -26.53 23.18
C THR A 521 -14.85 -25.45 24.12
N SER A 522 -14.62 -25.58 25.42
CA SER A 522 -14.97 -24.59 26.45
C SER A 522 -13.95 -23.44 26.49
N ILE A 523 -12.68 -23.77 26.25
CA ILE A 523 -11.49 -22.97 26.57
C ILE A 523 -11.21 -21.83 25.58
N ALA A 524 -12.06 -21.62 24.56
CA ALA A 524 -11.84 -20.61 23.54
C ALA A 524 -11.80 -19.16 24.08
N ASP A 525 -12.54 -18.86 25.16
CA ASP A 525 -12.51 -17.53 25.81
C ASP A 525 -11.43 -17.41 26.90
N ASP A 526 -10.85 -18.53 27.33
CA ASP A 526 -9.70 -18.56 28.25
C ASP A 526 -8.40 -18.36 27.45
N ILE A 527 -8.27 -19.04 26.30
CA ILE A 527 -7.15 -18.91 25.35
C ILE A 527 -6.91 -17.44 24.93
N LYS A 528 -7.97 -16.69 24.64
CA LYS A 528 -7.88 -15.25 24.30
C LYS A 528 -7.26 -14.39 25.39
N LYS A 529 -7.39 -14.80 26.65
CA LYS A 529 -7.02 -14.01 27.84
C LYS A 529 -5.80 -14.57 28.56
N THR A 530 -5.32 -15.75 28.17
CA THR A 530 -4.18 -16.43 28.81
C THR A 530 -2.93 -15.58 28.54
N PRO A 531 -2.33 -14.95 29.58
CA PRO A 531 -1.22 -14.04 29.38
C PRO A 531 0.07 -14.81 29.11
N ARG A 532 1.01 -14.17 28.41
CA ARG A 532 2.36 -14.68 28.13
C ARG A 532 2.37 -16.08 27.50
N ALA A 533 1.57 -16.30 26.46
CA ALA A 533 1.39 -17.61 25.85
C ALA A 533 2.01 -17.70 24.43
N THR A 534 2.65 -18.83 24.13
CA THR A 534 3.17 -19.15 22.80
C THR A 534 2.36 -20.29 22.19
N PHE A 535 1.62 -19.98 21.12
CA PHE A 535 0.65 -20.88 20.49
C PHE A 535 1.27 -21.59 19.28
N LEU A 536 1.32 -22.91 19.31
CA LEU A 536 1.86 -23.74 18.23
C LEU A 536 0.70 -24.31 17.40
N MET A 537 0.22 -23.56 16.41
CA MET A 537 -1.01 -23.92 15.68
C MET A 537 -0.73 -24.85 14.48
N PRO A 538 -1.27 -26.09 14.47
CA PRO A 538 -1.03 -27.03 13.39
C PRO A 538 -1.90 -26.80 12.15
N HIS A 539 -1.31 -27.00 10.98
CA HIS A 539 -1.97 -26.91 9.68
C HIS A 539 -3.14 -27.91 9.52
N ASN A 540 -4.11 -27.58 8.66
CA ASN A 540 -5.23 -28.43 8.25
C ASN A 540 -4.87 -29.86 7.81
N ALA A 541 -3.62 -30.09 7.38
CA ALA A 541 -3.13 -31.41 6.99
C ALA A 541 -2.91 -32.34 8.20
N ALA A 542 -2.59 -31.78 9.37
CA ALA A 542 -2.37 -32.51 10.62
C ALA A 542 -3.55 -33.44 10.97
N PHE A 543 -4.77 -32.90 11.00
CA PHE A 543 -6.00 -33.65 11.29
C PHE A 543 -6.30 -34.80 10.31
N LYS A 544 -5.62 -34.83 9.14
CA LYS A 544 -5.68 -35.93 8.17
C LYS A 544 -4.55 -36.93 8.38
N ARG A 545 -3.33 -36.47 8.71
CA ARG A 545 -2.17 -37.30 9.07
C ARG A 545 -2.26 -37.92 10.47
N LEU A 546 -3.17 -37.46 11.32
CA LEU A 546 -3.52 -38.08 12.61
C LEU A 546 -4.29 -39.40 12.48
N GLY A 547 -4.95 -39.61 11.33
CA GLY A 547 -5.90 -40.72 11.11
C GLY A 547 -7.33 -40.33 11.48
N LYS A 548 -8.27 -40.59 10.56
CA LYS A 548 -9.65 -40.10 10.69
C LYS A 548 -10.34 -40.60 11.96
N LEU A 549 -10.06 -41.82 12.43
CA LEU A 549 -10.71 -42.34 13.65
C LEU A 549 -10.24 -41.62 14.92
N VAL A 550 -9.03 -41.07 14.93
CA VAL A 550 -8.55 -40.22 16.04
C VAL A 550 -9.25 -38.86 15.98
N SER A 551 -9.32 -38.25 14.80
CA SER A 551 -10.01 -36.96 14.59
C SER A 551 -11.53 -37.07 14.84
N ASP A 552 -12.18 -38.15 14.40
CA ASP A 552 -13.59 -38.46 14.68
C ASP A 552 -13.83 -38.72 16.18
N HIS A 553 -12.83 -39.24 16.92
CA HIS A 553 -12.90 -39.39 18.38
C HIS A 553 -12.75 -38.06 19.11
N LEU A 554 -11.74 -37.25 18.77
CA LEU A 554 -11.48 -35.95 19.41
C LEU A 554 -12.63 -34.95 19.19
N LEU A 555 -13.24 -34.97 17.99
CA LEU A 555 -14.40 -34.13 17.66
C LEU A 555 -15.74 -34.71 18.15
N ALA A 556 -15.75 -35.85 18.86
CA ALA A 556 -16.97 -36.40 19.46
C ALA A 556 -17.32 -35.69 20.76
N ALA A 557 -18.62 -35.38 20.96
CA ALA A 557 -19.12 -34.71 22.16
C ALA A 557 -18.84 -35.49 23.48
N SER A 558 -18.57 -36.80 23.40
CA SER A 558 -18.15 -37.65 24.52
C SER A 558 -16.70 -37.43 24.97
N SER A 559 -15.90 -36.73 24.17
CA SER A 559 -14.43 -36.73 24.22
C SER A 559 -13.87 -35.31 24.37
N LYS A 560 -14.71 -34.33 24.74
CA LYS A 560 -14.37 -32.90 24.77
C LYS A 560 -13.10 -32.62 25.57
N THR A 561 -12.93 -33.29 26.71
CA THR A 561 -11.74 -33.17 27.57
C THR A 561 -10.46 -33.73 26.93
N ASP A 562 -10.55 -34.81 26.15
CA ASP A 562 -9.40 -35.31 25.37
C ASP A 562 -8.94 -34.23 24.36
N LEU A 563 -9.87 -33.52 23.73
CA LEU A 563 -9.57 -32.43 22.79
C LEU A 563 -9.07 -31.15 23.50
N GLU A 564 -9.65 -30.79 24.64
CA GLU A 564 -9.21 -29.65 25.45
C GLU A 564 -7.76 -29.84 25.93
N ASN A 565 -7.39 -31.05 26.37
CA ASN A 565 -6.00 -31.41 26.70
C ASN A 565 -5.08 -31.33 25.48
N VAL A 566 -5.49 -31.86 24.31
CA VAL A 566 -4.71 -31.73 23.06
C VAL A 566 -4.45 -30.25 22.75
N ILE A 567 -5.45 -29.38 22.83
CA ILE A 567 -5.28 -27.94 22.52
C ILE A 567 -4.34 -27.28 23.53
N MET A 568 -4.51 -27.52 24.83
CA MET A 568 -3.66 -26.91 25.88
C MET A 568 -2.21 -27.40 25.82
N HIS A 569 -1.95 -28.60 25.28
CA HIS A 569 -0.60 -29.10 24.99
C HIS A 569 0.08 -28.36 23.80
N HIS A 570 -0.68 -27.67 22.95
CA HIS A 570 -0.12 -26.84 21.87
C HIS A 570 0.19 -25.40 22.32
N ILE A 571 0.12 -25.11 23.62
CA ILE A 571 0.37 -23.77 24.17
C ILE A 571 1.48 -23.84 25.21
N ILE A 572 2.62 -23.23 24.90
CA ILE A 572 3.76 -23.10 25.81
C ILE A 572 3.48 -21.98 26.83
N ASN A 573 3.83 -22.24 28.09
CA ASN A 573 3.76 -21.29 29.20
C ASN A 573 4.98 -20.34 29.18
N GLY A 574 4.90 -19.32 28.33
CA GLY A 574 5.96 -18.35 28.07
C GLY A 574 5.77 -17.65 26.72
N ILE A 575 6.45 -16.52 26.52
CA ILE A 575 6.56 -15.85 25.21
C ILE A 575 7.93 -16.22 24.64
N GLU A 576 7.94 -17.04 23.60
CA GLU A 576 9.15 -17.57 22.97
C GLU A 576 9.13 -17.20 21.50
N TYR A 577 9.90 -16.18 21.11
CA TYR A 577 9.99 -15.75 19.71
C TYR A 577 10.87 -16.69 18.89
N SER A 578 10.82 -16.55 17.55
CA SER A 578 11.54 -17.40 16.59
C SER A 578 13.00 -17.66 16.95
N GLN A 579 13.72 -16.65 17.44
CA GLN A 579 15.12 -16.76 17.84
C GLN A 579 15.31 -17.68 19.06
N SER A 580 14.52 -17.53 20.13
CA SER A 580 14.66 -18.37 21.34
C SER A 580 14.22 -19.84 21.12
N LEU A 581 13.35 -20.08 20.14
CA LEU A 581 12.96 -21.42 19.67
C LEU A 581 14.02 -22.08 18.76
N VAL A 582 14.88 -21.29 18.12
CA VAL A 582 15.93 -21.73 17.18
C VAL A 582 17.33 -21.76 17.84
N ASP A 583 17.51 -21.15 19.01
CA ASP A 583 18.79 -21.05 19.71
C ASP A 583 19.12 -22.27 20.58
N GLY A 584 20.02 -23.13 20.09
CA GLY A 584 20.51 -24.33 20.76
C GLY A 584 20.19 -25.60 19.98
N SER A 585 20.68 -26.75 20.48
CA SER A 585 20.46 -28.05 19.83
C SER A 585 19.19 -28.76 20.30
N LEU A 586 18.88 -28.66 21.59
CA LEU A 586 17.70 -29.24 22.23
C LEU A 586 17.23 -28.33 23.37
N ARG A 587 15.93 -28.02 23.41
CA ARG A 587 15.25 -27.32 24.52
C ARG A 587 13.98 -28.07 24.94
N THR A 588 13.52 -27.81 26.16
CA THR A 588 12.28 -28.36 26.71
C THR A 588 11.43 -27.21 27.26
N PHE A 589 10.14 -27.19 26.92
CA PHE A 589 9.19 -26.15 27.29
C PHE A 589 7.94 -26.75 27.93
N ALA A 590 7.50 -26.20 29.06
CA ALA A 590 6.29 -26.63 29.74
C ALA A 590 5.04 -26.07 29.02
N THR A 591 4.02 -26.91 28.85
CA THR A 591 2.74 -26.52 28.24
C THR A 591 1.67 -26.21 29.29
N LEU A 592 0.60 -25.51 28.88
CA LEU A 592 -0.52 -25.20 29.77
C LEU A 592 -1.35 -26.44 30.17
N GLU A 593 -1.18 -27.57 29.49
CA GLU A 593 -1.75 -28.87 29.90
C GLU A 593 -0.94 -29.52 31.05
N GLY A 594 0.31 -29.09 31.26
CA GLY A 594 1.19 -29.57 32.34
C GLY A 594 2.19 -30.66 31.92
N SER A 595 2.17 -31.11 30.66
CA SER A 595 3.26 -31.88 30.04
C SER A 595 4.24 -31.01 29.25
N ASP A 596 5.41 -31.54 28.92
CA ASP A 596 6.46 -30.82 28.20
C ASP A 596 6.48 -31.10 26.69
N LEU A 597 6.95 -30.12 25.92
CA LEU A 597 7.39 -30.26 24.53
C LEU A 597 8.91 -30.15 24.45
N GLN A 598 9.53 -30.98 23.59
CA GLN A 598 10.96 -30.93 23.29
C GLN A 598 11.18 -30.38 21.88
N LEU A 599 12.02 -29.35 21.75
CA LEU A 599 12.38 -28.74 20.48
C LEU A 599 13.83 -29.09 20.13
N GLU A 600 14.03 -29.78 19.01
CA GLU A 600 15.31 -30.21 18.48
C GLU A 600 15.64 -29.42 17.21
N ARG A 601 16.80 -28.77 17.14
CA ARG A 601 17.28 -28.10 15.92
C ARG A 601 18.17 -29.04 15.12
N LEU A 602 17.75 -29.34 13.89
CA LEU A 602 18.52 -30.15 12.97
C LEU A 602 19.63 -29.36 12.26
N SER A 603 20.58 -30.07 11.66
CA SER A 603 21.74 -29.51 10.97
C SER A 603 21.40 -28.66 9.73
N ASN A 604 20.21 -28.84 9.16
CA ASN A 604 19.63 -28.00 8.09
C ASN A 604 18.96 -26.71 8.63
N SER A 605 19.04 -26.45 9.95
CA SER A 605 18.33 -25.40 10.68
C SER A 605 16.80 -25.45 10.70
N SER A 606 16.17 -26.55 10.27
CA SER A 606 14.76 -26.80 10.63
C SER A 606 14.64 -27.22 12.11
N VAL A 607 13.58 -26.77 12.78
CA VAL A 607 13.27 -27.16 14.16
C VAL A 607 12.15 -28.20 14.15
N ILE A 608 12.30 -29.23 14.98
CA ILE A 608 11.31 -30.29 15.18
C ILE A 608 10.81 -30.25 16.62
N VAL A 609 9.50 -30.35 16.79
CA VAL A 609 8.82 -30.55 18.08
C VAL A 609 8.55 -32.04 18.28
N GLY A 610 8.87 -32.59 19.44
CA GLY A 610 8.43 -33.89 19.94
C GLY A 610 7.70 -33.74 21.29
N PRO A 611 6.72 -34.60 21.63
CA PRO A 611 6.01 -34.53 22.90
C PRO A 611 6.75 -35.35 23.97
N SER A 612 6.63 -34.96 25.24
CA SER A 612 7.18 -35.73 26.38
C SER A 612 6.50 -37.09 26.63
N GLY A 613 5.47 -37.45 25.87
CA GLY A 613 4.79 -38.74 25.90
C GLY A 613 3.60 -38.78 24.93
N GLY A 614 2.75 -39.81 25.02
CA GLY A 614 1.67 -40.05 24.05
C GLY A 614 2.09 -41.08 23.01
N TRP A 615 2.37 -40.68 21.76
CA TRP A 615 2.94 -41.59 20.76
C TRP A 615 4.47 -41.56 20.77
N ALA A 616 5.08 -42.73 21.02
CA ALA A 616 6.52 -42.92 20.91
C ALA A 616 7.02 -42.58 19.50
N GLY A 617 8.08 -41.77 19.41
CA GLY A 617 8.70 -41.33 18.16
C GLY A 617 7.96 -40.22 17.40
N MET A 618 6.86 -39.68 17.94
CA MET A 618 6.11 -38.60 17.27
C MET A 618 6.94 -37.31 17.15
N LYS A 619 7.02 -36.76 15.94
CA LYS A 619 7.76 -35.54 15.61
C LYS A 619 6.94 -34.69 14.62
N SER A 620 6.95 -33.37 14.81
CA SER A 620 6.24 -32.36 14.02
C SER A 620 7.20 -31.23 13.63
N ALA A 621 7.13 -30.71 12.42
CA ALA A 621 8.00 -29.62 11.98
C ALA A 621 7.45 -28.26 12.45
N LEU A 622 8.33 -27.40 12.97
CA LEU A 622 8.00 -26.04 13.41
C LEU A 622 8.37 -25.02 12.33
N TYR A 623 7.44 -24.12 12.03
CA TYR A 623 7.63 -22.96 11.17
C TYR A 623 7.63 -21.69 12.04
N PRO A 624 8.80 -21.16 12.42
CA PRO A 624 8.89 -20.05 13.37
C PRO A 624 8.61 -18.70 12.69
N THR A 625 7.35 -18.26 12.71
CA THR A 625 6.84 -17.11 11.93
C THR A 625 6.60 -15.79 12.68
N ASN A 626 6.75 -15.73 14.02
CA ASN A 626 6.52 -14.52 14.84
C ASN A 626 5.16 -13.82 14.59
N ILE A 627 4.07 -14.58 14.49
CA ILE A 627 2.73 -13.99 14.33
C ILE A 627 2.29 -13.44 15.70
N LEU A 628 2.51 -12.14 15.92
CA LEU A 628 2.31 -11.46 17.21
C LEU A 628 0.84 -11.37 17.63
N THR A 629 0.55 -11.36 18.93
CA THR A 629 -0.81 -11.25 19.49
C THR A 629 -0.84 -10.34 20.74
N GLU A 630 -2.04 -9.98 21.23
CA GLU A 630 -2.22 -9.21 22.47
C GLU A 630 -1.67 -9.94 23.72
N THR A 631 -1.53 -11.27 23.66
CA THR A 631 -1.10 -12.12 24.79
C THR A 631 0.22 -12.87 24.58
N GLY A 632 0.84 -12.76 23.40
CA GLY A 632 2.11 -13.42 23.09
C GLY A 632 2.35 -13.58 21.60
N VAL A 633 2.55 -14.82 21.14
CA VAL A 633 2.98 -15.12 19.77
C VAL A 633 2.46 -16.48 19.26
N ILE A 634 2.21 -16.57 17.96
CA ILE A 634 1.82 -17.79 17.25
C ILE A 634 2.97 -18.24 16.33
N HIS A 635 3.21 -19.55 16.31
CA HIS A 635 4.03 -20.24 15.32
C HIS A 635 3.23 -21.39 14.71
N GLU A 636 3.57 -21.81 13.49
CA GLU A 636 2.82 -22.87 12.80
C GLU A 636 3.51 -24.23 12.93
N LEU A 637 2.72 -25.30 13.02
CA LEU A 637 3.20 -26.69 13.05
C LEU A 637 2.71 -27.48 11.83
N SER A 638 3.53 -28.45 11.38
CA SER A 638 3.06 -29.42 10.40
C SER A 638 1.97 -30.32 10.97
N ASP A 639 2.12 -30.80 12.20
CA ASP A 639 1.34 -31.91 12.77
C ASP A 639 0.91 -31.68 14.22
N LEU A 640 -0.27 -32.23 14.55
CA LEU A 640 -0.98 -32.10 15.83
C LEU A 640 -0.46 -33.15 16.82
N MET A 641 0.06 -32.69 17.96
CA MET A 641 0.70 -33.52 18.98
C MET A 641 -0.31 -34.09 19.98
N ILE A 642 -0.22 -35.39 20.29
CA ILE A 642 -1.10 -36.03 21.28
C ILE A 642 -0.36 -36.13 22.63
N PRO A 643 -0.81 -35.44 23.70
CA PRO A 643 -0.16 -35.50 24.99
C PRO A 643 -0.37 -36.84 25.69
N ARG A 644 0.51 -37.11 26.66
CA ARG A 644 0.49 -38.29 27.55
C ARG A 644 -0.80 -38.49 28.36
N SER A 645 -1.65 -37.47 28.51
CA SER A 645 -2.94 -37.58 29.20
C SER A 645 -4.06 -38.16 28.34
N VAL A 646 -3.89 -38.23 27.02
CA VAL A 646 -4.93 -38.63 26.08
C VAL A 646 -4.75 -40.12 25.71
N GLU A 647 -5.35 -40.96 26.55
CA GLU A 647 -5.38 -42.41 26.36
C GLU A 647 -6.36 -42.79 25.24
N LEU A 648 -5.83 -43.24 24.11
CA LEU A 648 -6.55 -43.75 22.95
C LEU A 648 -6.35 -45.26 22.90
N ASN A 649 -7.41 -46.03 23.17
CA ASN A 649 -7.46 -47.49 23.06
C ASN A 649 -8.34 -47.94 21.88
N VAL A 650 -8.26 -49.23 21.55
CA VAL A 650 -8.99 -49.84 20.42
C VAL A 650 -10.50 -49.63 20.57
N GLY A 651 -11.02 -49.68 21.80
CA GLY A 651 -12.42 -49.43 22.14
C GLY A 651 -12.88 -48.00 21.84
N LYS A 652 -12.11 -46.96 22.19
CA LYS A 652 -12.39 -45.56 21.80
C LYS A 652 -12.42 -45.43 20.27
N LEU A 653 -11.43 -45.97 19.57
CA LEU A 653 -11.35 -45.89 18.10
C LEU A 653 -12.47 -46.66 17.37
N MET A 654 -12.91 -47.82 17.89
CA MET A 654 -14.08 -48.53 17.35
C MET A 654 -15.40 -47.79 17.59
N LYS A 655 -15.55 -47.09 18.73
CA LYS A 655 -16.71 -46.24 19.00
C LYS A 655 -16.76 -45.07 18.01
N ALA A 656 -15.63 -44.43 17.72
CA ALA A 656 -15.51 -43.42 16.66
C ALA A 656 -15.81 -44.00 15.26
N ALA A 657 -15.35 -45.22 14.98
CA ALA A 657 -15.69 -45.97 13.76
C ALA A 657 -17.17 -46.41 13.66
N LYS A 658 -17.96 -46.26 14.74
CA LYS A 658 -19.35 -46.72 14.87
C LYS A 658 -19.53 -48.22 14.58
N ALA A 659 -18.56 -49.05 14.94
CA ALA A 659 -18.52 -50.47 14.59
C ALA A 659 -19.15 -51.37 15.67
N THR A 660 -20.39 -51.08 16.06
CA THR A 660 -21.04 -51.66 17.26
C THR A 660 -21.15 -53.19 17.21
N THR A 661 -21.33 -53.76 16.02
CA THR A 661 -21.39 -55.22 15.81
C THR A 661 -20.05 -55.87 16.11
N MET A 662 -18.94 -55.25 15.68
CA MET A 662 -17.59 -55.78 15.91
C MET A 662 -17.23 -55.72 17.40
N ILE A 663 -17.59 -54.65 18.12
CA ILE A 663 -17.38 -54.56 19.59
C ILE A 663 -18.02 -55.76 20.28
N ASN A 664 -19.31 -56.02 20.00
CA ASN A 664 -20.05 -57.13 20.59
C ASN A 664 -19.45 -58.51 20.26
N MET A 665 -18.92 -58.69 19.04
CA MET A 665 -18.27 -59.94 18.63
C MET A 665 -16.92 -60.15 19.33
N VAL A 666 -16.09 -59.10 19.47
CA VAL A 666 -14.79 -59.18 20.16
C VAL A 666 -14.98 -59.45 21.66
N THR A 667 -15.92 -58.77 22.31
CA THR A 667 -16.29 -59.05 23.71
C THR A 667 -16.82 -60.48 23.88
N LYS A 668 -17.75 -60.95 23.03
CA LYS A 668 -18.32 -62.31 23.15
C LYS A 668 -17.32 -63.43 22.85
N ALA A 669 -16.25 -63.15 22.10
CA ALA A 669 -15.16 -64.10 21.84
C ALA A 669 -14.20 -64.29 23.03
N GLY A 670 -14.12 -63.31 23.95
CA GLY A 670 -13.16 -63.27 25.08
C GLY A 670 -11.91 -62.43 24.82
N PHE A 671 -12.03 -61.37 24.01
CA PHE A 671 -10.94 -60.47 23.62
C PHE A 671 -11.20 -59.00 24.04
N ASP A 672 -12.03 -58.81 25.07
CA ASP A 672 -12.39 -57.52 25.66
C ASP A 672 -11.18 -56.70 26.16
N TRP A 673 -10.17 -57.36 26.75
CA TRP A 673 -8.91 -56.76 27.16
C TRP A 673 -8.14 -56.03 26.03
N ILE A 674 -8.26 -56.49 24.78
CA ILE A 674 -7.68 -55.81 23.61
C ILE A 674 -8.37 -54.47 23.35
N LEU A 675 -9.67 -54.36 23.67
CA LEU A 675 -10.46 -53.16 23.46
C LEU A 675 -10.04 -52.05 24.43
N ASP A 676 -9.85 -52.41 25.69
CA ASP A 676 -9.38 -51.46 26.71
C ASP A 676 -7.88 -51.17 26.59
N GLY A 677 -7.11 -52.05 25.95
CA GLY A 677 -5.66 -51.91 25.73
C GLY A 677 -4.83 -52.46 26.90
N THR A 678 -5.38 -53.42 27.64
CA THR A 678 -4.80 -54.02 28.84
C THR A 678 -4.11 -55.36 28.52
N ALA A 679 -3.51 -56.00 29.54
CA ALA A 679 -2.98 -57.36 29.42
C ALA A 679 -4.13 -58.41 29.46
N PRO A 680 -3.95 -59.60 28.86
CA PRO A 680 -4.92 -60.69 29.00
C PRO A 680 -5.10 -61.07 30.48
N PRO A 681 -6.33 -61.37 30.95
CA PRO A 681 -6.59 -61.67 32.36
C PRO A 681 -5.75 -62.83 32.91
N GLU A 682 -5.31 -62.72 34.16
CA GLU A 682 -4.52 -63.77 34.83
C GLU A 682 -5.31 -65.08 34.94
N GLY A 683 -4.62 -66.21 34.77
CA GLY A 683 -5.25 -67.55 34.77
C GLY A 683 -6.13 -67.85 33.55
N SER A 684 -6.10 -67.01 32.51
CA SER A 684 -6.83 -67.22 31.26
C SER A 684 -5.98 -67.88 30.17
N LYS A 685 -6.63 -68.59 29.23
CA LYS A 685 -5.97 -69.28 28.10
C LYS A 685 -5.13 -68.36 27.20
N TRP A 686 -5.34 -67.04 27.28
CA TRP A 686 -4.61 -66.03 26.51
C TRP A 686 -3.33 -65.56 27.22
N ALA A 687 -3.30 -65.63 28.55
CA ALA A 687 -2.09 -65.37 29.34
C ALA A 687 -1.04 -66.48 29.10
N ASP A 688 -1.48 -67.75 29.11
CA ASP A 688 -0.65 -68.92 28.81
C ASP A 688 0.04 -68.88 27.43
N GLN A 689 -0.49 -68.07 26.50
CA GLN A 689 -0.01 -67.94 25.11
C GLN A 689 1.03 -66.82 24.91
N GLY A 690 1.48 -66.13 25.97
CA GLY A 690 2.50 -65.08 25.85
C GLY A 690 2.04 -63.85 25.05
N LEU A 691 0.75 -63.53 25.16
CA LEU A 691 0.11 -62.40 24.46
C LEU A 691 0.19 -61.06 25.23
N GLY A 692 0.70 -61.07 26.47
CA GLY A 692 0.95 -59.86 27.25
C GLY A 692 2.02 -58.96 26.64
N GLY A 693 1.92 -57.65 26.87
CA GLY A 693 2.88 -56.65 26.40
C GLY A 693 2.88 -56.38 24.88
N ALA A 694 1.94 -56.98 24.12
CA ALA A 694 1.80 -56.75 22.69
C ALA A 694 0.87 -55.57 22.38
N SER A 695 1.23 -54.77 21.37
CA SER A 695 0.26 -53.91 20.68
C SER A 695 -0.59 -54.74 19.72
N TRP A 696 -1.77 -54.22 19.36
CA TRP A 696 -2.72 -54.89 18.47
C TRP A 696 -3.27 -53.92 17.43
N THR A 697 -3.36 -54.37 16.18
CA THR A 697 -4.11 -53.69 15.12
C THR A 697 -5.32 -54.52 14.75
N LEU A 698 -6.51 -53.96 14.99
CA LEU A 698 -7.78 -54.58 14.64
C LEU A 698 -8.23 -54.14 13.24
N LEU A 699 -8.42 -55.12 12.35
CA LEU A 699 -9.21 -54.93 11.14
C LEU A 699 -10.69 -54.91 11.51
N CYS A 700 -11.37 -53.80 11.26
CA CYS A 700 -12.72 -53.57 11.75
C CYS A 700 -13.70 -53.41 10.57
N PRO A 701 -14.51 -54.43 10.25
CA PRO A 701 -15.60 -54.28 9.28
C PRO A 701 -16.59 -53.20 9.75
N THR A 702 -17.16 -52.46 8.81
CA THR A 702 -18.26 -51.52 9.12
C THR A 702 -19.54 -52.27 9.50
N ASP A 703 -20.43 -51.67 10.30
CA ASP A 703 -21.72 -52.29 10.66
C ASP A 703 -22.58 -52.66 9.43
N ASP A 704 -22.37 -51.99 8.28
CA ASP A 704 -22.97 -52.37 6.98
C ASP A 704 -22.44 -53.70 6.42
N ALA A 705 -21.17 -54.05 6.64
CA ALA A 705 -20.55 -55.28 6.14
C ALA A 705 -21.25 -56.54 6.68
N PHE A 706 -21.71 -56.49 7.94
CA PHE A 706 -22.35 -57.61 8.61
C PHE A 706 -23.74 -57.95 8.06
N LYS A 707 -24.39 -57.05 7.31
CA LYS A 707 -25.75 -57.23 6.74
C LYS A 707 -25.90 -58.43 5.80
N LYS A 708 -24.78 -59.01 5.33
CA LYS A 708 -24.75 -60.21 4.47
C LYS A 708 -24.63 -61.53 5.24
N TYR A 709 -24.52 -61.50 6.57
CA TYR A 709 -24.21 -62.66 7.40
C TYR A 709 -25.27 -62.91 8.47
N ASN A 710 -25.51 -64.18 8.81
CA ASN A 710 -26.42 -64.56 9.89
C ASN A 710 -25.76 -64.34 11.26
N LEU A 711 -25.88 -63.12 11.78
CA LEU A 711 -25.27 -62.73 13.07
C LEU A 711 -25.70 -63.61 14.24
N THR A 712 -26.95 -64.08 14.29
CA THR A 712 -27.42 -64.98 15.37
C THR A 712 -26.61 -66.26 15.39
N GLN A 713 -26.48 -66.93 14.25
CA GLN A 713 -25.71 -68.17 14.09
C GLN A 713 -24.20 -67.99 14.36
N LEU A 714 -23.63 -66.85 13.94
CA LEU A 714 -22.23 -66.51 14.24
C LEU A 714 -21.99 -66.22 15.73
N LEU A 715 -22.95 -65.60 16.42
CA LEU A 715 -22.85 -65.31 17.85
C LEU A 715 -23.16 -66.53 18.73
N GLU A 716 -23.83 -67.56 18.20
CA GLU A 716 -24.08 -68.83 18.91
C GLU A 716 -22.86 -69.77 18.86
N ASN A 717 -22.15 -69.86 17.73
CA ASN A 717 -20.96 -70.70 17.60
C ASN A 717 -19.69 -69.95 18.03
N ILE A 718 -19.33 -70.10 19.31
CA ILE A 718 -18.21 -69.37 19.92
C ILE A 718 -16.84 -69.68 19.32
N ASP A 719 -16.61 -70.87 18.75
CA ASP A 719 -15.30 -71.24 18.21
C ASP A 719 -15.11 -70.75 16.76
N VAL A 720 -16.19 -70.73 15.96
CA VAL A 720 -16.21 -70.00 14.69
C VAL A 720 -16.06 -68.49 14.93
N LEU A 721 -16.72 -67.95 15.96
CA LEU A 721 -16.59 -66.55 16.35
C LEU A 721 -15.14 -66.19 16.75
N ARG A 722 -14.47 -67.05 17.52
CA ARG A 722 -13.05 -66.89 17.90
C ARG A 722 -12.12 -66.91 16.69
N ALA A 723 -12.29 -67.87 15.77
CA ALA A 723 -11.48 -67.94 14.55
C ALA A 723 -11.64 -66.69 13.68
N LEU A 724 -12.89 -66.23 13.52
CA LEU A 724 -13.25 -65.02 12.78
C LEU A 724 -12.66 -63.75 13.41
N VAL A 725 -12.75 -63.57 14.73
CA VAL A 725 -12.13 -62.43 15.42
C VAL A 725 -10.59 -62.51 15.35
N SER A 726 -10.01 -63.71 15.48
CA SER A 726 -8.55 -63.92 15.39
C SER A 726 -8.00 -63.57 14.00
N GLN A 727 -8.76 -63.83 12.92
CA GLN A 727 -8.43 -63.46 11.54
C GLN A 727 -8.37 -61.94 11.31
N HIS A 728 -8.97 -61.14 12.21
CA HIS A 728 -8.98 -59.68 12.14
C HIS A 728 -7.99 -59.02 13.13
N LEU A 729 -7.34 -59.79 14.01
CA LEU A 729 -6.39 -59.29 15.02
C LEU A 729 -4.94 -59.49 14.57
N ILE A 730 -4.24 -58.40 14.33
CA ILE A 730 -2.83 -58.38 13.92
C ILE A 730 -1.98 -58.01 15.14
N ARG A 731 -0.99 -58.82 15.51
CA ARG A 731 -0.04 -58.48 16.59
C ARG A 731 0.95 -57.45 16.07
N THR A 732 1.03 -56.28 16.70
CA THR A 732 2.07 -55.28 16.42
C THR A 732 3.21 -55.39 17.43
N SER A 733 4.43 -55.55 16.93
CA SER A 733 5.64 -55.39 17.75
C SER A 733 5.82 -53.92 18.14
N PRO A 734 6.26 -53.60 19.37
CA PRO A 734 6.72 -52.26 19.69
C PRO A 734 7.94 -51.92 18.82
N SER A 735 7.99 -50.70 18.28
CA SER A 735 9.09 -50.26 17.42
C SER A 735 10.40 -50.14 18.20
N THR A 736 11.33 -51.07 17.99
CA THR A 736 12.72 -50.93 18.44
C THR A 736 13.34 -49.75 17.69
N GLY A 737 13.74 -48.71 18.42
CA GLY A 737 14.22 -47.44 17.86
C GLY A 737 15.62 -47.55 17.27
N GLU A 738 15.76 -48.21 16.12
CA GLU A 738 17.02 -48.20 15.36
C GLU A 738 17.23 -46.86 14.65
N SER A 739 18.43 -46.29 14.81
CA SER A 739 18.79 -44.96 14.33
C SER A 739 19.13 -44.95 12.83
N GLY A 740 18.11 -45.13 12.00
CA GLY A 740 18.15 -44.80 10.58
C GLY A 740 18.37 -43.29 10.35
N SER A 741 18.93 -42.92 9.19
CA SER A 741 19.22 -41.53 8.85
C SER A 741 17.93 -40.69 8.79
N PHE A 742 17.82 -39.68 9.65
CA PHE A 742 16.64 -38.82 9.76
C PHE A 742 16.37 -38.04 8.46
N ASN A 743 15.44 -38.54 7.63
CA ASN A 743 14.93 -37.84 6.47
C ASN A 743 13.63 -37.11 6.86
N VAL A 744 13.68 -35.78 6.95
CA VAL A 744 12.61 -34.95 7.55
C VAL A 744 11.25 -35.16 6.86
N PHE A 745 11.25 -35.44 5.56
CA PHE A 745 10.03 -35.62 4.77
C PHE A 745 9.30 -36.97 5.01
N ASP A 746 10.01 -37.96 5.55
CA ASP A 746 9.50 -39.35 5.67
C ASP A 746 8.87 -39.61 7.04
N ALA A 747 9.53 -39.15 8.11
CA ALA A 747 9.07 -39.30 9.50
C ALA A 747 7.68 -38.67 9.76
N LEU A 748 7.32 -37.63 9.00
CA LEU A 748 6.05 -36.90 9.10
C LEU A 748 4.80 -37.70 8.69
N ASN A 749 4.95 -38.89 8.08
CA ASN A 749 3.83 -39.56 7.38
C ASN A 749 3.27 -40.84 8.02
N ASN A 750 3.88 -41.38 9.10
CA ASN A 750 3.52 -42.72 9.61
C ASN A 750 2.94 -42.78 11.04
N ASN A 751 1.96 -41.93 11.34
CA ASN A 751 1.07 -42.11 12.50
C ASN A 751 0.07 -43.29 12.33
N ARG A 752 0.26 -44.16 11.33
CA ARG A 752 -0.65 -45.30 11.07
C ARG A 752 -0.48 -46.39 12.14
N PRO A 753 -1.52 -47.21 12.41
CA PRO A 753 -1.41 -48.36 13.32
C PRO A 753 -0.50 -49.49 12.79
N LEU A 754 -0.19 -49.49 11.49
CA LEU A 754 0.72 -50.39 10.80
C LEU A 754 1.44 -49.62 9.68
N PRO A 755 2.70 -49.96 9.33
CA PRO A 755 3.19 -49.69 7.99
C PRO A 755 2.25 -50.37 6.98
N LEU A 756 2.00 -49.74 5.83
CA LEU A 756 1.17 -50.32 4.77
C LEU A 756 1.97 -50.27 3.47
N GLU A 757 2.82 -51.26 3.30
CA GLU A 757 3.62 -51.49 2.09
C GLU A 757 2.81 -52.26 1.05
N ASP A 758 3.17 -52.11 -0.24
CA ASP A 758 2.52 -52.86 -1.31
C ASP A 758 3.01 -54.31 -1.31
N LEU A 759 2.07 -55.26 -1.28
CA LEU A 759 2.31 -56.68 -1.00
C LEU A 759 2.84 -56.98 0.43
N GLY A 760 2.73 -56.02 1.37
CA GLY A 760 3.11 -56.24 2.76
C GLY A 760 2.27 -57.33 3.43
N GLU A 761 2.94 -58.33 4.02
CA GLU A 761 2.32 -59.48 4.69
C GLU A 761 2.33 -59.31 6.21
N TYR A 762 1.22 -59.65 6.88
CA TYR A 762 1.09 -59.52 8.34
C TYR A 762 0.46 -60.79 8.94
N PRO A 763 1.08 -61.40 9.96
CA PRO A 763 0.48 -62.53 10.66
C PRO A 763 -0.66 -62.06 11.56
N THR A 764 -1.75 -62.82 11.58
CA THR A 764 -2.88 -62.59 12.49
C THR A 764 -2.81 -63.56 13.67
N LEU A 765 -3.70 -63.39 14.65
CA LEU A 765 -3.86 -64.34 15.75
C LEU A 765 -4.30 -65.74 15.26
N LEU A 766 -4.78 -65.88 14.02
CA LEU A 766 -5.10 -67.17 13.39
C LEU A 766 -3.90 -67.82 12.67
N SER A 767 -2.83 -67.10 12.34
CA SER A 767 -1.67 -67.65 11.60
C SER A 767 -1.02 -68.89 12.24
N PRO A 768 -0.89 -69.02 13.59
CA PRO A 768 -0.33 -70.22 14.20
C PRO A 768 -1.19 -71.49 14.06
N SER A 769 -2.46 -71.37 13.67
CA SER A 769 -3.42 -72.48 13.56
C SER A 769 -4.06 -72.64 12.17
N SER A 770 -3.70 -71.80 11.20
CA SER A 770 -4.18 -71.89 9.82
C SER A 770 -3.13 -71.43 8.81
N ALA A 771 -2.92 -72.23 7.76
CA ALA A 771 -2.11 -71.86 6.60
C ALA A 771 -2.69 -70.67 5.78
N TYR A 772 -3.91 -70.24 6.11
CA TYR A 772 -4.60 -69.08 5.57
C TYR A 772 -4.88 -68.02 6.66
N GLY A 773 -4.14 -68.01 7.77
CA GLY A 773 -4.29 -66.99 8.82
C GLY A 773 -3.64 -65.65 8.48
N ASP A 774 -2.57 -65.64 7.68
CA ASP A 774 -1.87 -64.42 7.24
C ASP A 774 -2.76 -63.55 6.34
N ILE A 775 -2.56 -62.23 6.43
CA ILE A 775 -3.18 -61.24 5.52
C ILE A 775 -2.11 -60.53 4.68
N VAL A 776 -2.52 -60.02 3.52
CA VAL A 776 -1.68 -59.21 2.63
C VAL A 776 -2.39 -57.91 2.31
N PHE A 777 -1.68 -56.79 2.42
CA PHE A 777 -2.12 -55.50 1.90
C PHE A 777 -1.57 -55.26 0.49
N ARG A 778 -2.35 -54.58 -0.34
CA ARG A 778 -1.92 -54.19 -1.69
C ARG A 778 -2.39 -52.77 -2.00
N ALA A 779 -1.53 -51.97 -2.61
CA ALA A 779 -1.85 -50.63 -3.07
C ALA A 779 -2.88 -50.66 -4.21
N LEU A 780 -3.67 -49.58 -4.31
CA LEU A 780 -4.68 -49.37 -5.33
C LEU A 780 -4.50 -47.98 -5.96
N ASP A 781 -4.33 -47.93 -7.29
CA ASP A 781 -4.25 -46.68 -8.08
C ASP A 781 -5.58 -45.91 -8.18
N ASP A 782 -6.65 -46.42 -7.56
CA ASP A 782 -8.01 -45.92 -7.73
C ASP A 782 -8.38 -44.85 -6.68
N LYS A 783 -9.00 -43.76 -7.13
CA LYS A 783 -9.04 -42.43 -6.46
C LYS A 783 -9.88 -42.35 -5.16
N VAL A 784 -10.36 -43.48 -4.64
CA VAL A 784 -11.28 -43.55 -3.49
C VAL A 784 -10.74 -44.43 -2.34
N SER A 785 -9.73 -45.27 -2.58
CA SER A 785 -9.17 -46.14 -1.53
C SER A 785 -7.75 -46.58 -1.87
N LYS A 786 -6.75 -46.15 -1.09
CA LYS A 786 -5.33 -46.38 -1.38
C LYS A 786 -4.86 -47.83 -1.22
N TYR A 787 -5.58 -48.67 -0.46
CA TYR A 787 -5.20 -50.06 -0.19
C TYR A 787 -6.40 -51.00 -0.18
N MET A 788 -6.17 -52.24 -0.62
CA MET A 788 -6.98 -53.41 -0.29
C MET A 788 -6.26 -54.29 0.74
N VAL A 789 -7.01 -55.15 1.42
CA VAL A 789 -6.49 -56.23 2.28
C VAL A 789 -7.22 -57.53 1.94
N GLY A 790 -6.50 -58.64 1.90
CA GLY A 790 -7.05 -59.97 1.64
C GLY A 790 -6.29 -61.05 2.39
N ILE A 791 -6.83 -62.26 2.41
CA ILE A 791 -6.18 -63.42 3.04
C ILE A 791 -5.08 -63.97 2.11
N LYS A 792 -3.89 -64.21 2.66
CA LYS A 792 -2.74 -64.74 1.92
C LYS A 792 -3.06 -66.13 1.34
N ASN A 793 -2.62 -66.38 0.11
CA ASN A 793 -2.84 -67.63 -0.64
C ASN A 793 -4.31 -68.05 -0.91
N ALA A 794 -5.32 -67.32 -0.39
CA ALA A 794 -6.73 -67.64 -0.64
C ALA A 794 -7.08 -67.47 -2.13
N ARG A 795 -7.54 -68.56 -2.77
CA ARG A 795 -7.97 -68.55 -4.17
C ARG A 795 -9.46 -68.27 -4.23
N GLY A 796 -9.81 -67.02 -4.55
CA GLY A 796 -11.19 -66.57 -4.67
C GLY A 796 -11.94 -67.23 -5.82
N THR A 797 -13.20 -67.58 -5.58
CA THR A 797 -14.08 -68.19 -6.59
C THR A 797 -14.64 -67.16 -7.57
N ASP A 798 -14.82 -65.92 -7.11
CA ASP A 798 -15.27 -64.77 -7.91
C ASP A 798 -14.42 -63.55 -7.58
N LYS A 799 -14.09 -62.74 -8.60
CA LYS A 799 -13.16 -61.59 -8.49
C LYS A 799 -13.64 -60.43 -7.58
N GLN A 800 -14.75 -60.62 -6.87
CA GLN A 800 -15.36 -59.63 -5.97
C GLN A 800 -15.72 -60.17 -4.57
N ALA A 801 -15.31 -61.38 -4.17
CA ALA A 801 -15.70 -61.96 -2.88
C ALA A 801 -14.63 -61.79 -1.77
N ASP A 802 -13.37 -62.11 -2.07
CA ASP A 802 -12.38 -62.57 -1.06
C ASP A 802 -11.40 -61.51 -0.53
N TRP A 803 -11.69 -60.22 -0.76
CA TRP A 803 -10.87 -59.10 -0.31
C TRP A 803 -11.74 -57.94 0.19
N ALA A 804 -11.16 -57.13 1.07
CA ALA A 804 -11.78 -55.95 1.64
C ALA A 804 -11.00 -54.67 1.28
N ARG A 805 -11.73 -53.56 1.13
CA ARG A 805 -11.18 -52.23 0.84
C ARG A 805 -10.89 -51.50 2.14
N VAL A 806 -9.67 -50.96 2.30
CA VAL A 806 -9.33 -50.11 3.45
C VAL A 806 -10.05 -48.77 3.30
N LEU A 807 -10.85 -48.42 4.32
CA LEU A 807 -11.66 -47.21 4.34
C LEU A 807 -10.97 -46.10 5.13
N THR A 808 -10.62 -46.35 6.39
CA THR A 808 -9.85 -45.40 7.21
C THR A 808 -9.14 -46.09 8.39
N TRP A 809 -8.48 -45.32 9.26
CA TRP A 809 -7.68 -45.84 10.36
C TRP A 809 -7.52 -44.83 11.51
N GLY A 810 -7.03 -45.32 12.65
CA GLY A 810 -6.51 -44.56 13.78
C GLY A 810 -5.52 -45.39 14.59
N ARG A 811 -4.57 -44.73 15.27
CA ARG A 811 -3.50 -45.36 16.07
C ARG A 811 -3.77 -45.18 17.57
N THR A 812 -3.41 -46.17 18.38
CA THR A 812 -3.57 -46.15 19.85
C THR A 812 -2.38 -45.49 20.55
N THR A 813 -2.60 -44.86 21.71
CA THR A 813 -1.52 -44.43 22.63
C THR A 813 -1.24 -45.50 23.70
N THR A 814 -2.20 -46.38 23.99
CA THR A 814 -2.00 -47.53 24.88
C THR A 814 -1.10 -48.62 24.28
N GLY A 815 -0.69 -49.61 25.07
CA GLY A 815 0.06 -50.79 24.60
C GLY A 815 1.50 -50.54 24.12
N GLY A 816 2.06 -49.37 24.39
CA GLY A 816 3.36 -48.91 23.86
C GLY A 816 3.24 -47.86 22.74
N GLY A 817 2.03 -47.41 22.41
CA GLY A 817 1.80 -46.39 21.39
C GLY A 817 1.92 -46.91 19.96
N THR A 818 1.91 -48.23 19.77
CA THR A 818 1.81 -48.93 18.48
C THR A 818 0.44 -49.59 18.34
N GLY A 819 0.07 -50.00 17.12
CA GLY A 819 -1.23 -50.62 16.86
C GLY A 819 -2.41 -49.63 16.73
N GLY A 820 -3.63 -50.17 16.67
CA GLY A 820 -4.87 -49.41 16.62
C GLY A 820 -5.99 -50.07 15.81
N VAL A 821 -6.70 -49.29 14.99
CA VAL A 821 -7.86 -49.75 14.21
C VAL A 821 -7.71 -49.35 12.74
N ILE A 822 -7.99 -50.30 11.84
CA ILE A 822 -8.14 -50.06 10.39
C ILE A 822 -9.55 -50.51 10.00
N THR A 823 -10.40 -49.61 9.51
CA THR A 823 -11.74 -49.97 9.05
C THR A 823 -11.75 -50.46 7.61
N ILE A 824 -12.56 -51.48 7.35
CA ILE A 824 -12.66 -52.17 6.07
C ILE A 824 -14.13 -52.33 5.64
N ASP A 825 -14.40 -52.35 4.32
CA ASP A 825 -15.77 -52.38 3.78
C ASP A 825 -16.48 -53.76 3.92
N ARG A 826 -15.72 -54.80 4.27
CA ARG A 826 -16.13 -56.22 4.28
C ARG A 826 -15.46 -56.97 5.42
N MET A 827 -16.05 -58.08 5.81
CA MET A 827 -15.46 -59.03 6.77
C MET A 827 -14.51 -60.00 6.05
N LEU A 828 -13.33 -60.24 6.62
CA LEU A 828 -12.40 -61.31 6.19
C LEU A 828 -12.79 -62.62 6.89
N VAL A 829 -13.57 -63.46 6.22
CA VAL A 829 -13.95 -64.79 6.74
C VAL A 829 -12.78 -65.75 6.56
N PRO A 830 -12.37 -66.53 7.58
CA PRO A 830 -11.30 -67.53 7.46
C PRO A 830 -11.49 -68.45 6.25
N TYR A 831 -10.45 -68.57 5.41
CA TYR A 831 -10.52 -69.36 4.18
C TYR A 831 -10.30 -70.84 4.47
N HIS A 832 -11.23 -71.67 4.00
CA HIS A 832 -11.11 -73.12 3.99
C HIS A 832 -11.19 -73.61 2.53
N PRO A 833 -10.11 -74.20 1.97
CA PRO A 833 -10.15 -74.71 0.60
C PRO A 833 -11.13 -75.88 0.49
N PRO A 834 -11.85 -76.03 -0.64
CA PRO A 834 -12.64 -77.23 -0.88
C PRO A 834 -11.70 -78.44 -1.03
N TRP A 835 -12.07 -79.56 -0.39
CA TRP A 835 -11.23 -80.76 -0.19
C TRP A 835 -10.43 -81.24 -1.41
N TRP A 836 -10.98 -81.14 -2.62
CA TRP A 836 -10.30 -81.53 -3.86
C TRP A 836 -9.06 -80.68 -4.23
N VAL A 837 -8.87 -79.49 -3.64
CA VAL A 837 -7.68 -78.64 -3.84
C VAL A 837 -6.57 -79.01 -2.86
N GLU A 838 -6.92 -79.50 -1.67
CA GLU A 838 -6.00 -79.88 -0.60
C GLU A 838 -5.34 -81.25 -0.86
N TYR A 839 -5.97 -82.12 -1.66
CA TYR A 839 -5.54 -83.51 -1.88
C TYR A 839 -5.15 -83.87 -3.33
N PHE A 840 -5.17 -82.94 -4.30
CA PHE A 840 -5.07 -83.30 -5.72
C PHE A 840 -4.11 -82.44 -6.58
N VAL A 841 -2.81 -82.44 -6.25
CA VAL A 841 -1.73 -82.02 -7.17
C VAL A 841 -0.54 -82.97 -7.07
N PRO A 842 -0.24 -83.72 -8.15
CA PRO A 842 1.16 -83.92 -8.53
C PRO A 842 1.44 -83.84 -10.04
N SER A 843 2.61 -83.30 -10.38
CA SER A 843 3.40 -83.61 -11.58
C SER A 843 2.78 -83.38 -12.97
N PHE A 844 2.82 -82.14 -13.47
CA PHE A 844 3.56 -81.83 -14.72
C PHE A 844 3.86 -80.33 -14.90
N VAL A 845 4.79 -80.01 -15.80
CA VAL A 845 5.37 -78.69 -16.13
C VAL A 845 6.43 -78.19 -15.15
N GLY A 846 7.69 -78.43 -15.53
CA GLY A 846 8.86 -77.68 -15.08
C GLY A 846 9.65 -77.15 -16.28
N THR A 847 10.69 -76.35 -16.00
CA THR A 847 11.79 -75.99 -16.92
C THR A 847 11.43 -75.30 -18.26
N LEU A 848 10.80 -74.14 -18.18
CA LEU A 848 11.36 -72.89 -18.71
C LEU A 848 11.16 -71.86 -17.58
N GLY A 849 12.11 -71.01 -17.19
CA GLY A 849 13.37 -70.63 -17.81
C GLY A 849 13.55 -69.16 -17.44
N SER A 850 14.29 -68.88 -16.36
CA SER A 850 14.30 -67.56 -15.71
C SER A 850 15.01 -66.50 -16.56
N SER A 851 14.31 -65.39 -16.82
CA SER A 851 14.90 -64.13 -17.25
C SER A 851 14.22 -62.97 -16.52
N GLU A 852 15.02 -62.07 -15.95
CA GLU A 852 14.57 -60.84 -15.30
C GLU A 852 14.20 -59.75 -16.34
N ALA A 853 13.98 -58.52 -15.85
CA ALA A 853 13.80 -57.29 -16.61
C ALA A 853 12.38 -57.07 -17.22
N PRO A 854 12.04 -55.84 -17.69
CA PRO A 854 11.52 -54.85 -16.74
C PRO A 854 10.27 -54.14 -17.29
N ALA A 855 9.08 -54.43 -16.73
CA ALA A 855 7.82 -53.92 -17.29
C ALA A 855 6.86 -53.23 -16.28
N ALA A 856 7.07 -53.37 -14.97
CA ALA A 856 6.17 -52.82 -13.95
C ALA A 856 6.48 -51.35 -13.60
N GLU A 857 7.75 -50.95 -13.70
CA GLU A 857 8.25 -49.68 -13.18
C GLU A 857 8.04 -48.52 -14.16
N GLU A 858 8.29 -48.73 -15.46
CA GLU A 858 7.95 -47.76 -16.53
C GLU A 858 6.46 -47.43 -16.54
N ALA A 859 5.58 -48.42 -16.30
CA ALA A 859 4.13 -48.20 -16.26
C ALA A 859 3.70 -47.29 -15.10
N LYS A 860 4.33 -47.44 -13.92
CA LYS A 860 4.04 -46.65 -12.72
C LYS A 860 4.52 -45.20 -12.85
N ASN A 861 5.74 -45.01 -13.35
CA ASN A 861 6.27 -43.67 -13.61
C ASN A 861 5.48 -42.96 -14.72
N SER A 862 5.13 -43.68 -15.80
CA SER A 862 4.25 -43.18 -16.86
C SER A 862 2.89 -42.72 -16.31
N ALA A 863 2.27 -43.45 -15.38
CA ALA A 863 1.00 -43.03 -14.78
C ALA A 863 1.11 -41.71 -14.00
N ILE A 864 2.18 -41.54 -13.21
CA ILE A 864 2.45 -40.31 -12.45
C ILE A 864 2.75 -39.14 -13.39
N ASP A 865 3.61 -39.34 -14.40
CA ASP A 865 3.93 -38.31 -15.40
C ASP A 865 2.73 -37.88 -16.23
N ASN A 866 1.80 -38.79 -16.52
CA ASN A 866 0.54 -38.47 -17.18
C ASN A 866 -0.37 -37.60 -16.28
N VAL A 867 -0.40 -37.84 -14.96
CA VAL A 867 -1.16 -37.00 -14.01
C VAL A 867 -0.49 -35.63 -13.82
N LYS A 868 0.84 -35.58 -13.62
CA LYS A 868 1.63 -34.33 -13.60
C LYS A 868 1.38 -33.52 -14.89
N SER A 869 1.39 -34.18 -16.05
CA SER A 869 1.13 -33.54 -17.34
C SER A 869 -0.31 -33.03 -17.49
N PHE A 870 -1.31 -33.77 -17.00
CA PHE A 870 -2.71 -33.33 -17.04
C PHE A 870 -2.96 -32.10 -16.16
N ILE A 871 -2.45 -32.11 -14.92
CA ILE A 871 -2.57 -30.97 -14.00
C ILE A 871 -1.83 -29.75 -14.55
N ALA A 872 -0.60 -29.94 -15.05
CA ALA A 872 0.19 -28.86 -15.64
C ALA A 872 -0.47 -28.27 -16.89
N GLY A 873 -1.05 -29.10 -17.76
CA GLY A 873 -1.85 -28.66 -18.90
C GLY A 873 -3.08 -27.84 -18.49
N GLY A 874 -3.71 -28.19 -17.36
CA GLY A 874 -4.78 -27.41 -16.73
C GLY A 874 -4.32 -26.01 -16.29
N PHE A 875 -3.21 -25.92 -15.55
CA PHE A 875 -2.63 -24.62 -15.14
C PHE A 875 -2.18 -23.78 -16.34
N GLY A 876 -1.53 -24.39 -17.34
CA GLY A 876 -1.22 -23.72 -18.61
C GLY A 876 -2.47 -23.16 -19.30
N GLY A 877 -3.55 -23.94 -19.35
CA GLY A 877 -4.85 -23.51 -19.88
C GLY A 877 -5.44 -22.31 -19.13
N VAL A 878 -5.35 -22.27 -17.80
CA VAL A 878 -5.78 -21.12 -16.99
C VAL A 878 -4.93 -19.88 -17.30
N SER A 879 -3.61 -19.99 -17.29
CA SER A 879 -2.68 -18.90 -17.61
C SER A 879 -2.90 -18.34 -19.02
N ALA A 880 -3.15 -19.21 -20.01
CA ALA A 880 -3.48 -18.84 -21.39
C ALA A 880 -4.81 -18.07 -21.53
N VAL A 881 -5.78 -18.36 -20.65
CA VAL A 881 -7.04 -17.59 -20.57
C VAL A 881 -6.81 -16.26 -19.87
N LEU A 882 -6.10 -16.22 -18.73
CA LEU A 882 -5.80 -14.97 -18.01
C LEU A 882 -5.10 -13.94 -18.90
N VAL A 883 -3.97 -14.30 -19.51
CA VAL A 883 -3.21 -13.39 -20.39
C VAL A 883 -3.92 -13.15 -21.73
N GLY A 884 -4.69 -14.14 -22.23
CA GLY A 884 -5.36 -14.05 -23.52
C GLY A 884 -6.70 -13.29 -23.54
N HIS A 885 -7.41 -13.21 -22.40
CA HIS A 885 -8.80 -12.71 -22.38
C HIS A 885 -8.97 -11.22 -22.70
N PRO A 886 -8.09 -10.28 -22.26
CA PRO A 886 -8.20 -8.86 -22.65
C PRO A 886 -8.15 -8.64 -24.17
N PHE A 887 -7.30 -9.41 -24.88
CA PHE A 887 -7.24 -9.40 -26.34
C PHE A 887 -8.52 -9.99 -26.97
N ASP A 888 -9.05 -11.07 -26.40
CA ASP A 888 -10.30 -11.70 -26.86
C ASP A 888 -11.53 -10.79 -26.64
N LEU A 889 -11.62 -10.07 -25.52
CA LEU A 889 -12.69 -9.07 -25.29
C LEU A 889 -12.58 -7.92 -26.28
N THR A 890 -11.36 -7.42 -26.51
CA THR A 890 -11.08 -6.36 -27.49
C THR A 890 -11.47 -6.81 -28.91
N LYS A 891 -11.11 -8.04 -29.29
CA LYS A 891 -11.50 -8.68 -30.54
C LYS A 891 -13.03 -8.77 -30.67
N THR A 892 -13.71 -9.43 -29.72
CA THR A 892 -15.16 -9.65 -29.79
C THR A 892 -15.93 -8.33 -29.91
N ARG A 893 -15.59 -7.32 -29.08
CA ARG A 893 -16.23 -5.99 -29.17
C ARG A 893 -16.01 -5.32 -30.53
N LEU A 894 -14.85 -5.45 -31.18
CA LEU A 894 -14.66 -4.96 -32.57
C LEU A 894 -15.50 -5.71 -33.61
N GLN A 895 -15.68 -7.02 -33.45
CA GLN A 895 -16.43 -7.86 -34.40
C GLN A 895 -17.93 -7.55 -34.38
N THR A 896 -18.50 -7.35 -33.19
CA THR A 896 -19.94 -7.16 -32.94
C THR A 896 -20.40 -5.70 -33.03
N ALA A 897 -19.45 -4.75 -33.07
CA ALA A 897 -19.75 -3.32 -33.11
C ALA A 897 -20.60 -2.90 -34.32
N ALA A 898 -21.52 -1.96 -34.08
CA ALA A 898 -22.08 -1.12 -35.13
C ALA A 898 -20.97 -0.25 -35.76
N PRO A 899 -21.08 0.13 -37.05
CA PRO A 899 -20.20 1.12 -37.66
C PRO A 899 -20.08 2.40 -36.83
N GLY A 900 -18.87 2.95 -36.72
CA GLY A 900 -18.59 4.19 -35.98
C GLY A 900 -18.47 4.05 -34.45
N ALA A 901 -18.91 2.96 -33.82
CA ALA A 901 -18.86 2.82 -32.35
C ALA A 901 -17.42 2.82 -31.77
N TYR A 902 -16.47 2.28 -32.54
CA TYR A 902 -15.04 2.27 -32.22
C TYR A 902 -14.19 2.64 -33.43
N THR A 903 -13.12 3.41 -33.22
CA THR A 903 -12.13 3.74 -34.27
C THR A 903 -11.06 2.66 -34.44
N GLY A 904 -10.80 1.86 -33.41
CA GLY A 904 -9.81 0.77 -33.45
C GLY A 904 -9.70 0.01 -32.12
N ALA A 905 -8.74 -0.93 -32.04
CA ALA A 905 -8.53 -1.75 -30.85
C ALA A 905 -8.18 -0.92 -29.59
N ILE A 906 -7.31 0.08 -29.75
CA ILE A 906 -6.90 0.98 -28.65
C ILE A 906 -8.11 1.78 -28.12
N ASP A 907 -9.04 2.19 -28.99
CA ASP A 907 -10.26 2.88 -28.61
C ASP A 907 -11.26 1.96 -27.88
N VAL A 908 -11.33 0.67 -28.23
CA VAL A 908 -12.07 -0.33 -27.43
C VAL A 908 -11.46 -0.47 -26.03
N VAL A 909 -10.14 -0.58 -25.92
CA VAL A 909 -9.45 -0.69 -24.62
C VAL A 909 -9.67 0.58 -23.79
N ARG A 910 -9.42 1.77 -24.36
CA ARG A 910 -9.63 3.07 -23.71
C ARG A 910 -11.06 3.25 -23.20
N LYS A 911 -12.07 3.01 -24.05
CA LYS A 911 -13.50 3.12 -23.66
C LYS A 911 -13.94 2.02 -22.68
N THR A 912 -13.26 0.88 -22.66
CA THR A 912 -13.53 -0.17 -21.65
C THR A 912 -12.96 0.24 -20.29
N LEU A 913 -11.68 0.62 -20.23
CA LEU A 913 -11.02 1.08 -19.02
C LEU A 913 -11.73 2.31 -18.40
N ALA A 914 -12.08 3.30 -19.23
CA ALA A 914 -12.71 4.55 -18.79
C ALA A 914 -14.16 4.41 -18.25
N ARG A 915 -14.78 3.22 -18.32
CA ARG A 915 -16.12 2.98 -17.75
C ARG A 915 -16.22 1.73 -16.88
N ASP A 916 -15.61 0.63 -17.33
CA ASP A 916 -15.68 -0.67 -16.66
C ASP A 916 -14.42 -0.95 -15.80
N GLY A 917 -13.42 -0.05 -15.78
CA GLY A 917 -12.14 -0.25 -15.09
C GLY A 917 -11.27 -1.37 -15.70
N VAL A 918 -10.18 -1.74 -15.00
CA VAL A 918 -9.31 -2.85 -15.41
C VAL A 918 -10.05 -4.19 -15.39
N THR A 919 -10.90 -4.42 -14.39
CA THR A 919 -11.78 -5.60 -14.29
C THR A 919 -12.76 -5.70 -15.48
N GLY A 920 -13.10 -4.58 -16.10
CA GLY A 920 -13.85 -4.51 -17.36
C GLY A 920 -13.24 -5.27 -18.53
N LEU A 921 -11.90 -5.33 -18.61
CA LEU A 921 -11.19 -6.11 -19.64
C LEU A 921 -11.34 -7.63 -19.44
N TYR A 922 -11.72 -8.07 -18.24
CA TYR A 922 -11.89 -9.47 -17.85
C TYR A 922 -13.35 -9.95 -17.90
N ARG A 923 -14.29 -9.08 -18.30
CA ARG A 923 -15.72 -9.43 -18.39
C ARG A 923 -15.92 -10.63 -19.33
N GLY A 924 -16.57 -11.68 -18.83
CA GLY A 924 -16.81 -12.92 -19.56
C GLY A 924 -15.68 -13.96 -19.52
N MET A 925 -14.70 -13.86 -18.61
CA MET A 925 -13.62 -14.86 -18.46
C MET A 925 -14.06 -16.20 -17.83
N VAL A 926 -15.18 -16.23 -17.10
CA VAL A 926 -15.60 -17.44 -16.36
C VAL A 926 -15.99 -18.61 -17.28
N PRO A 927 -16.78 -18.44 -18.37
CA PRO A 927 -17.03 -19.52 -19.32
C PRO A 927 -15.76 -20.18 -19.90
N PRO A 928 -14.76 -19.45 -20.45
CA PRO A 928 -13.55 -20.09 -20.95
C PRO A 928 -12.70 -20.72 -19.84
N LEU A 929 -12.65 -20.17 -18.62
CA LEU A 929 -11.95 -20.83 -17.49
C LEU A 929 -12.58 -22.18 -17.13
N LEU A 930 -13.91 -22.29 -17.11
CA LEU A 930 -14.61 -23.56 -16.88
C LEU A 930 -14.50 -24.52 -18.08
N GLY A 931 -14.36 -23.98 -19.30
CA GLY A 931 -14.31 -24.75 -20.54
C GLY A 931 -12.91 -25.24 -20.95
N VAL A 932 -11.83 -24.56 -20.55
CA VAL A 932 -10.50 -24.74 -21.18
C VAL A 932 -9.97 -26.18 -21.08
N THR A 933 -9.98 -26.77 -19.89
CA THR A 933 -9.49 -28.15 -19.67
C THR A 933 -10.32 -29.20 -20.43
N PRO A 934 -11.67 -29.27 -20.33
CA PRO A 934 -12.44 -30.25 -21.10
C PRO A 934 -12.43 -29.99 -22.62
N ILE A 935 -12.31 -28.74 -23.08
CA ILE A 935 -12.14 -28.42 -24.51
C ILE A 935 -10.82 -29.01 -25.04
N PHE A 936 -9.69 -28.77 -24.36
CA PHE A 936 -8.41 -29.33 -24.79
C PHE A 936 -8.36 -30.86 -24.66
N ALA A 937 -8.89 -31.43 -23.58
CA ALA A 937 -8.93 -32.89 -23.40
C ALA A 937 -9.68 -33.61 -24.54
N VAL A 938 -10.86 -33.10 -24.93
CA VAL A 938 -11.60 -33.64 -26.07
C VAL A 938 -10.89 -33.35 -27.39
N SER A 939 -10.22 -32.20 -27.54
CA SER A 939 -9.48 -31.86 -28.75
C SER A 939 -8.30 -32.79 -29.01
N PHE A 940 -7.46 -33.07 -28.00
CA PHE A 940 -6.34 -34.00 -28.14
C PHE A 940 -6.82 -35.43 -28.36
N TRP A 941 -7.78 -35.93 -27.56
CA TRP A 941 -8.37 -37.25 -27.76
C TRP A 941 -8.95 -37.42 -29.17
N ALA A 942 -9.71 -36.43 -29.66
CA ALA A 942 -10.30 -36.50 -30.99
C ALA A 942 -9.24 -36.36 -32.11
N TYR A 943 -8.13 -35.68 -31.86
CA TYR A 943 -6.99 -35.59 -32.78
C TYR A 943 -6.26 -36.93 -32.90
N ASP A 944 -6.03 -37.62 -31.78
CA ASP A 944 -5.44 -38.95 -31.76
C ASP A 944 -6.36 -40.00 -32.41
N ALA A 945 -7.64 -39.99 -32.07
CA ALA A 945 -8.66 -40.81 -32.74
C ALA A 945 -8.72 -40.54 -34.26
N SER A 946 -8.61 -39.27 -34.68
CA SER A 946 -8.61 -38.88 -36.09
C SER A 946 -7.37 -39.35 -36.85
N LYS A 947 -6.18 -39.29 -36.23
CA LYS A 947 -4.94 -39.85 -36.82
C LYS A 947 -5.06 -41.36 -37.00
N ASN A 948 -5.56 -42.07 -35.98
CA ASN A 948 -5.76 -43.52 -36.05
C ASN A 948 -6.79 -43.91 -37.12
N LEU A 949 -7.86 -43.13 -37.28
CA LEU A 949 -8.85 -43.32 -38.34
C LEU A 949 -8.25 -43.13 -39.74
N ILE A 950 -7.43 -42.10 -39.96
CA ILE A 950 -6.74 -41.88 -41.25
C ILE A 950 -5.79 -43.03 -41.58
N LEU A 951 -5.04 -43.54 -40.59
CA LEU A 951 -4.18 -44.70 -40.76
C LEU A 951 -4.98 -45.96 -41.17
N ALA A 952 -6.09 -46.24 -40.46
CA ALA A 952 -6.96 -47.37 -40.78
C ALA A 952 -7.63 -47.26 -42.17
N LEU A 953 -7.94 -46.04 -42.62
CA LEU A 953 -8.53 -45.78 -43.95
C LEU A 953 -7.50 -45.74 -45.09
N THR A 954 -6.19 -45.81 -44.79
CA THR A 954 -5.11 -45.72 -45.81
C THR A 954 -4.21 -46.98 -45.83
N PRO A 955 -4.76 -48.19 -46.07
CA PRO A 955 -4.05 -49.47 -45.86
C PRO A 955 -2.96 -49.82 -46.89
N LYS A 956 -2.66 -48.95 -47.86
CA LYS A 956 -1.61 -49.15 -48.88
C LYS A 956 -0.51 -48.07 -48.82
N ARG A 957 -0.08 -47.72 -47.59
CA ARG A 957 0.88 -46.62 -47.35
C ARG A 957 2.33 -47.12 -47.25
N THR A 958 3.27 -46.33 -47.78
CA THR A 958 4.71 -46.64 -47.87
C THR A 958 5.59 -45.93 -46.82
N SER A 959 4.97 -45.21 -45.86
CA SER A 959 5.65 -44.46 -44.79
C SER A 959 4.94 -44.68 -43.46
N GLU A 960 5.69 -44.90 -42.39
CA GLU A 960 5.12 -45.00 -41.03
C GLU A 960 4.66 -43.63 -40.49
N LYS A 961 5.20 -42.53 -41.01
CA LYS A 961 4.88 -41.16 -40.55
C LYS A 961 3.82 -40.50 -41.43
N LEU A 962 2.83 -39.87 -40.77
CA LEU A 962 1.77 -39.07 -41.40
C LEU A 962 2.34 -37.83 -42.09
N SER A 963 1.83 -37.52 -43.28
CA SER A 963 2.11 -36.27 -43.99
C SER A 963 1.45 -35.06 -43.32
N THR A 964 1.96 -33.86 -43.60
CA THR A 964 1.38 -32.60 -43.11
C THR A 964 -0.08 -32.42 -43.52
N ALA A 965 -0.49 -32.96 -44.67
CA ALA A 965 -1.89 -32.93 -45.14
C ALA A 965 -2.80 -33.87 -44.33
N GLU A 966 -2.35 -35.09 -44.01
CA GLU A 966 -3.07 -36.00 -43.12
C GLU A 966 -3.18 -35.44 -41.70
N LEU A 967 -2.12 -34.78 -41.19
CA LEU A 967 -2.13 -34.13 -39.88
C LEU A 967 -3.05 -32.90 -39.84
N ALA A 968 -3.16 -32.15 -40.95
CA ALA A 968 -4.16 -31.08 -41.10
C ALA A 968 -5.59 -31.64 -41.12
N ALA A 969 -5.83 -32.75 -41.84
CA ALA A 969 -7.14 -33.41 -41.87
C ALA A 969 -7.55 -33.96 -40.49
N ALA A 970 -6.60 -34.52 -39.73
CA ALA A 970 -6.85 -34.91 -38.33
C ALA A 970 -7.21 -33.70 -37.45
N GLY A 971 -6.55 -32.56 -37.66
CA GLY A 971 -6.87 -31.30 -36.98
C GLY A 971 -8.26 -30.76 -37.33
N PHE A 972 -8.70 -30.91 -38.57
CA PHE A 972 -10.08 -30.56 -38.96
C PHE A 972 -11.11 -31.46 -38.26
N MET A 973 -10.88 -32.78 -38.25
CA MET A 973 -11.83 -33.75 -37.67
C MET A 973 -11.93 -33.63 -36.14
N SER A 974 -10.85 -33.31 -35.44
CA SER A 974 -10.87 -33.13 -33.98
C SER A 974 -11.75 -31.95 -33.52
N ALA A 975 -11.93 -30.94 -34.36
CA ALA A 975 -12.77 -29.78 -34.05
C ALA A 975 -14.26 -30.14 -33.91
N VAL A 976 -14.74 -31.21 -34.54
CA VAL A 976 -16.16 -31.58 -34.55
C VAL A 976 -16.69 -31.97 -33.15
N PRO A 977 -16.14 -32.98 -32.44
CA PRO A 977 -16.55 -33.28 -31.07
C PRO A 977 -16.18 -32.15 -30.10
N THR A 978 -15.04 -31.48 -30.30
CA THR A 978 -14.60 -30.33 -29.49
C THR A 978 -15.62 -29.18 -29.53
N THR A 979 -16.35 -29.02 -30.63
CA THR A 979 -17.40 -28.00 -30.77
C THR A 979 -18.59 -28.24 -29.82
N LEU A 980 -18.86 -29.49 -29.41
CA LEU A 980 -19.97 -29.78 -28.48
C LEU A 980 -19.80 -29.07 -27.12
N ILE A 981 -18.55 -28.88 -26.68
CA ILE A 981 -18.21 -28.14 -25.46
C ILE A 981 -17.92 -26.66 -25.78
N THR A 982 -17.24 -26.40 -26.91
CA THR A 982 -16.83 -25.04 -27.28
C THR A 982 -18.00 -24.12 -27.66
N ALA A 983 -19.04 -24.64 -28.33
CA ALA A 983 -20.19 -23.84 -28.76
C ALA A 983 -20.99 -23.18 -27.61
N PRO A 984 -21.42 -23.90 -26.55
CA PRO A 984 -22.10 -23.27 -25.41
C PRO A 984 -21.17 -22.33 -24.62
N VAL A 985 -19.90 -22.69 -24.46
CA VAL A 985 -18.89 -21.86 -23.76
C VAL A 985 -18.66 -20.52 -24.48
N GLU A 986 -18.43 -20.55 -25.80
CA GLU A 986 -18.28 -19.34 -26.61
C GLU A 986 -19.58 -18.53 -26.69
N ARG A 987 -20.77 -19.15 -26.77
CA ARG A 987 -22.06 -18.45 -26.73
C ARG A 987 -22.22 -17.64 -25.43
N ALA A 988 -21.92 -18.24 -24.28
CA ALA A 988 -22.00 -17.55 -22.99
C ALA A 988 -20.94 -16.44 -22.85
N LYS A 989 -19.70 -16.71 -23.29
CA LYS A 989 -18.59 -15.74 -23.31
C LYS A 989 -18.88 -14.51 -24.16
N VAL A 990 -19.34 -14.69 -25.40
CA VAL A 990 -19.61 -13.59 -26.34
C VAL A 990 -20.70 -12.66 -25.80
N LEU A 991 -21.78 -13.20 -25.23
CA LEU A 991 -22.85 -12.38 -24.63
C LEU A 991 -22.34 -11.54 -23.45
N LEU A 992 -21.51 -12.12 -22.58
CA LEU A 992 -20.89 -11.39 -21.46
C LEU A 992 -19.86 -10.33 -21.95
N GLN A 993 -19.09 -10.61 -23.01
CA GLN A 993 -18.13 -9.64 -23.57
C GLN A 993 -18.82 -8.45 -24.27
N VAL A 994 -19.96 -8.69 -24.93
CA VAL A 994 -20.77 -7.67 -25.62
C VAL A 994 -21.65 -6.87 -24.66
N GLN A 995 -21.96 -7.40 -23.48
CA GLN A 995 -22.63 -6.64 -22.43
C GLN A 995 -21.88 -5.34 -22.11
N GLY A 996 -22.63 -4.23 -22.05
CA GLY A 996 -22.07 -2.89 -21.89
C GLY A 996 -21.63 -2.23 -23.20
N GLN A 997 -21.84 -2.83 -24.37
CA GLN A 997 -21.49 -2.23 -25.65
C GLN A 997 -22.56 -1.22 -26.12
N GLY A 998 -22.13 -0.08 -26.67
CA GLY A 998 -23.04 0.94 -27.21
C GLY A 998 -23.94 1.64 -26.19
N GLY A 999 -23.51 1.74 -24.92
CA GLY A 999 -24.28 2.40 -23.85
C GLY A 999 -25.37 1.53 -23.21
N SER A 1000 -25.60 0.32 -23.71
CA SER A 1000 -26.54 -0.64 -23.08
C SER A 1000 -26.09 -1.04 -21.66
N GLY A 1001 -27.04 -1.14 -20.73
CA GLY A 1001 -26.77 -1.54 -19.34
C GLY A 1001 -26.44 -3.03 -19.16
N PRO A 1002 -26.11 -3.47 -17.93
CA PRO A 1002 -25.84 -4.88 -17.64
C PRO A 1002 -27.13 -5.72 -17.74
N GLN A 1003 -27.19 -6.64 -18.70
CA GLN A 1003 -28.36 -7.50 -18.94
C GLN A 1003 -28.32 -8.83 -18.16
N TYR A 1004 -27.11 -9.32 -17.86
CA TYR A 1004 -26.87 -10.61 -17.20
C TYR A 1004 -25.93 -10.46 -16.00
N LYS A 1005 -26.17 -11.24 -14.95
CA LYS A 1005 -25.35 -11.25 -13.72
C LYS A 1005 -24.15 -12.19 -13.76
N GLY A 1006 -24.13 -13.18 -14.65
CA GLY A 1006 -23.03 -14.14 -14.77
C GLY A 1006 -23.33 -15.32 -15.71
N VAL A 1007 -22.40 -16.28 -15.82
CA VAL A 1007 -22.50 -17.41 -16.76
C VAL A 1007 -23.77 -18.25 -16.58
N PHE A 1008 -24.13 -18.61 -15.35
CA PHE A 1008 -25.35 -19.39 -15.07
C PHE A 1008 -26.63 -18.63 -15.40
N ASP A 1009 -26.62 -17.31 -15.24
CA ASP A 1009 -27.75 -16.42 -15.55
C ASP A 1009 -27.95 -16.31 -17.07
N VAL A 1010 -26.87 -16.16 -17.85
CA VAL A 1010 -26.90 -16.22 -19.32
C VAL A 1010 -27.45 -17.56 -19.81
N MET A 1011 -26.95 -18.68 -19.28
CA MET A 1011 -27.38 -20.02 -19.70
C MET A 1011 -28.86 -20.27 -19.36
N LYS A 1012 -29.32 -19.82 -18.19
CA LYS A 1012 -30.73 -19.85 -17.76
C LYS A 1012 -31.62 -18.98 -18.65
N HIS A 1013 -31.13 -17.80 -19.07
CA HIS A 1013 -31.85 -16.92 -20.00
C HIS A 1013 -31.97 -17.53 -21.39
N LEU A 1014 -30.87 -18.04 -21.96
CA LEU A 1014 -30.88 -18.69 -23.28
C LEU A 1014 -31.81 -19.91 -23.32
N TYR A 1015 -31.80 -20.73 -22.26
CA TYR A 1015 -32.70 -21.87 -22.14
C TYR A 1015 -34.18 -21.45 -22.09
N ARG A 1016 -34.49 -20.32 -21.43
CA ARG A 1016 -35.85 -19.74 -21.43
C ARG A 1016 -36.25 -19.09 -22.77
N GLU A 1017 -35.30 -18.52 -23.50
CA GLU A 1017 -35.53 -17.86 -24.80
C GLU A 1017 -35.80 -18.85 -25.94
N GLY A 1018 -35.14 -20.01 -25.94
CA GLY A 1018 -35.28 -21.00 -27.03
C GLY A 1018 -34.70 -22.39 -26.74
N GLY A 1019 -34.66 -22.79 -25.47
CA GLY A 1019 -34.17 -24.08 -25.03
C GLY A 1019 -32.72 -24.37 -25.45
N ILE A 1020 -32.41 -25.66 -25.63
CA ILE A 1020 -31.07 -26.11 -26.03
C ILE A 1020 -30.65 -25.58 -27.42
N ARG A 1021 -31.61 -25.29 -28.31
CA ARG A 1021 -31.33 -24.70 -29.64
C ARG A 1021 -30.79 -23.27 -29.54
N SER A 1022 -31.19 -22.50 -28.53
CA SER A 1022 -30.64 -21.16 -28.25
C SER A 1022 -29.21 -21.23 -27.70
N ILE A 1023 -28.95 -22.18 -26.80
CA ILE A 1023 -27.61 -22.42 -26.24
C ILE A 1023 -26.59 -22.78 -27.35
N PHE A 1024 -26.96 -23.65 -28.27
CA PHE A 1024 -26.11 -24.07 -29.41
C PHE A 1024 -26.21 -23.13 -30.64
N ARG A 1025 -26.80 -21.94 -30.50
CA ARG A 1025 -26.99 -20.97 -31.60
C ARG A 1025 -25.65 -20.32 -32.00
N GLY A 1026 -25.09 -20.85 -33.08
CA GLY A 1026 -23.78 -20.46 -33.62
C GLY A 1026 -22.88 -21.65 -33.96
N THR A 1027 -23.23 -22.88 -33.56
CA THR A 1027 -22.44 -24.10 -33.74
C THR A 1027 -21.83 -24.26 -35.15
N GLY A 1028 -22.60 -24.09 -36.23
CA GLY A 1028 -22.07 -24.19 -37.59
C GLY A 1028 -21.02 -23.13 -37.94
N ALA A 1029 -21.12 -21.93 -37.36
CA ALA A 1029 -20.10 -20.88 -37.48
C ALA A 1029 -18.86 -21.18 -36.61
N THR A 1030 -19.06 -21.86 -35.48
CA THR A 1030 -17.97 -22.37 -34.63
C THR A 1030 -17.17 -23.45 -35.35
N ILE A 1031 -17.81 -24.46 -35.97
CA ILE A 1031 -17.12 -25.47 -36.81
C ILE A 1031 -16.39 -24.82 -37.99
N ALA A 1032 -17.03 -23.85 -38.67
CA ALA A 1032 -16.42 -23.12 -39.79
C ALA A 1032 -15.18 -22.29 -39.40
N ARG A 1033 -14.99 -21.99 -38.11
CA ARG A 1033 -13.78 -21.40 -37.54
C ARG A 1033 -12.79 -22.48 -37.10
N ASP A 1034 -13.24 -23.40 -36.26
CA ASP A 1034 -12.39 -24.30 -35.50
C ASP A 1034 -11.84 -25.47 -36.33
N GLY A 1035 -12.58 -25.96 -37.33
CA GLY A 1035 -12.09 -26.98 -38.26
C GLY A 1035 -10.92 -26.47 -39.11
N PRO A 1036 -11.11 -25.44 -39.95
CA PRO A 1036 -10.03 -24.85 -40.75
C PRO A 1036 -8.90 -24.27 -39.89
N GLY A 1037 -9.23 -23.63 -38.76
CA GLY A 1037 -8.26 -23.09 -37.82
C GLY A 1037 -7.34 -24.17 -37.23
N SER A 1038 -7.91 -25.27 -36.74
CA SER A 1038 -7.13 -26.39 -36.17
C SER A 1038 -6.29 -27.10 -37.23
N ALA A 1039 -6.84 -27.29 -38.45
CA ALA A 1039 -6.10 -27.86 -39.57
C ALA A 1039 -4.83 -27.05 -39.91
N VAL A 1040 -4.95 -25.72 -39.98
CA VAL A 1040 -3.82 -24.81 -40.21
C VAL A 1040 -2.88 -24.77 -39.00
N TYR A 1041 -3.41 -24.78 -37.77
CA TYR A 1041 -2.61 -24.78 -36.54
C TYR A 1041 -1.66 -25.99 -36.49
N PHE A 1042 -2.18 -27.21 -36.60
CA PHE A 1042 -1.33 -28.42 -36.56
C PHE A 1042 -0.36 -28.51 -37.75
N ALA A 1043 -0.78 -28.08 -38.95
CA ALA A 1043 0.11 -28.03 -40.11
C ALA A 1043 1.28 -27.04 -39.92
N ALA A 1044 0.98 -25.82 -39.48
CA ALA A 1044 1.98 -24.77 -39.26
C ALA A 1044 2.91 -25.08 -38.08
N TYR A 1045 2.39 -25.69 -37.01
CA TYR A 1045 3.18 -26.17 -35.88
C TYR A 1045 4.20 -27.22 -36.33
N GLU A 1046 3.76 -28.24 -37.09
CA GLU A 1046 4.62 -29.29 -37.61
C GLU A 1046 5.66 -28.78 -38.61
N VAL A 1047 5.30 -27.85 -39.50
CA VAL A 1047 6.24 -27.24 -40.45
C VAL A 1047 7.28 -26.38 -39.73
N THR A 1048 6.87 -25.54 -38.76
CA THR A 1048 7.82 -24.72 -37.98
C THR A 1048 8.71 -25.61 -37.12
N LYS A 1049 8.15 -26.63 -36.45
CA LYS A 1049 8.92 -27.59 -35.65
C LYS A 1049 9.98 -28.30 -36.48
N LYS A 1050 9.66 -28.72 -37.71
CA LYS A 1050 10.63 -29.32 -38.66
C LYS A 1050 11.69 -28.32 -39.17
N ALA A 1051 11.34 -27.05 -39.32
CA ALA A 1051 12.27 -26.01 -39.79
C ALA A 1051 13.24 -25.50 -38.71
N VAL A 1052 12.88 -25.60 -37.43
CA VAL A 1052 13.70 -25.15 -36.27
C VAL A 1052 14.51 -26.30 -35.65
N MET A 1053 14.23 -27.55 -36.00
CA MET A 1053 14.95 -28.73 -35.52
C MET A 1053 16.33 -28.87 -36.17
N PRO A 1054 17.43 -28.95 -35.40
CA PRO A 1054 18.78 -29.16 -35.96
C PRO A 1054 18.91 -30.50 -36.68
N ALA A 1055 19.73 -30.55 -37.73
CA ALA A 1055 19.94 -31.75 -38.52
C ALA A 1055 20.62 -32.86 -37.68
N GLY A 1056 19.88 -33.95 -37.45
CA GLY A 1056 20.34 -35.11 -36.65
C GLY A 1056 19.69 -35.22 -35.26
N SER A 1057 19.00 -34.18 -34.77
CA SER A 1057 18.31 -34.21 -33.47
C SER A 1057 16.98 -34.99 -33.50
N SER A 1058 16.56 -35.51 -32.35
CA SER A 1058 15.25 -36.13 -32.16
C SER A 1058 14.17 -35.08 -31.85
N ALA A 1059 12.90 -35.50 -31.91
CA ALA A 1059 11.77 -34.61 -31.64
C ALA A 1059 11.58 -34.24 -30.15
N GLY A 1060 12.39 -34.82 -29.25
CA GLY A 1060 12.44 -34.51 -27.82
C GLY A 1060 13.52 -33.49 -27.43
N ASP A 1061 14.55 -33.29 -28.26
CA ASP A 1061 15.73 -32.45 -27.94
C ASP A 1061 15.51 -30.95 -28.20
N LEU A 1062 14.26 -30.55 -28.48
CA LEU A 1062 13.89 -29.17 -28.82
C LEU A 1062 13.72 -28.33 -27.55
N ASN A 1063 14.51 -27.26 -27.43
CA ASN A 1063 14.40 -26.34 -26.30
C ASN A 1063 13.04 -25.62 -26.24
N LEU A 1064 12.69 -25.14 -25.05
CA LEU A 1064 11.40 -24.49 -24.79
C LEU A 1064 11.14 -23.30 -25.74
N GLY A 1065 12.18 -22.50 -26.03
CA GLY A 1065 12.07 -21.35 -26.94
C GLY A 1065 11.65 -21.74 -28.36
N ALA A 1066 12.19 -22.84 -28.91
CA ALA A 1066 11.79 -23.37 -30.20
C ALA A 1066 10.33 -23.87 -30.20
N ILE A 1067 9.89 -24.50 -29.10
CA ILE A 1067 8.51 -24.98 -28.93
C ILE A 1067 7.54 -23.78 -28.81
N MET A 1068 7.90 -22.75 -28.03
CA MET A 1068 7.14 -21.50 -27.91
C MET A 1068 7.03 -20.77 -29.25
N PHE A 1069 8.12 -20.71 -30.03
CA PHE A 1069 8.13 -20.10 -31.36
C PHE A 1069 7.23 -20.86 -32.34
N ALA A 1070 7.33 -22.20 -32.39
CA ALA A 1070 6.46 -23.04 -33.23
C ALA A 1070 4.98 -22.93 -32.84
N GLY A 1071 4.67 -22.83 -31.54
CA GLY A 1071 3.31 -22.56 -31.06
C GLY A 1071 2.80 -21.17 -31.46
N GLY A 1072 3.66 -20.15 -31.31
CA GLY A 1072 3.36 -18.76 -31.70
C GLY A 1072 3.07 -18.60 -33.20
N THR A 1073 3.93 -19.14 -34.07
CA THR A 1073 3.71 -19.12 -35.52
C THR A 1073 2.46 -19.90 -35.92
N ALA A 1074 2.20 -21.06 -35.30
CA ALA A 1074 0.96 -21.82 -35.52
C ALA A 1074 -0.30 -21.03 -35.10
N GLY A 1075 -0.24 -20.32 -33.98
CA GLY A 1075 -1.32 -19.44 -33.52
C GLY A 1075 -1.60 -18.28 -34.48
N VAL A 1076 -0.56 -17.64 -35.03
CA VAL A 1076 -0.71 -16.60 -36.06
C VAL A 1076 -1.28 -17.16 -37.36
N ALA A 1077 -0.78 -18.32 -37.82
CA ALA A 1077 -1.29 -18.99 -39.02
C ALA A 1077 -2.78 -19.38 -38.88
N MET A 1078 -3.18 -19.92 -37.72
CA MET A 1078 -4.57 -20.22 -37.40
C MET A 1078 -5.46 -18.98 -37.50
N TRP A 1079 -5.12 -17.88 -36.81
CA TRP A 1079 -5.97 -16.67 -36.81
C TRP A 1079 -6.08 -15.99 -38.17
N SER A 1080 -5.04 -16.06 -39.01
CA SER A 1080 -5.09 -15.55 -40.40
C SER A 1080 -6.22 -16.16 -41.24
N ILE A 1081 -6.58 -17.43 -41.00
CA ILE A 1081 -7.69 -18.11 -41.68
C ILE A 1081 -9.00 -18.11 -40.85
N ALA A 1082 -8.88 -18.14 -39.52
CA ALA A 1082 -10.02 -18.27 -38.61
C ALA A 1082 -10.79 -16.95 -38.37
N ILE A 1083 -10.22 -15.77 -38.67
CA ILE A 1083 -10.86 -14.48 -38.39
C ILE A 1083 -12.18 -14.25 -39.17
N PRO A 1084 -12.28 -14.46 -40.50
CA PRO A 1084 -13.53 -14.29 -41.23
C PRO A 1084 -14.73 -15.12 -40.70
N PRO A 1085 -14.60 -16.44 -40.41
CA PRO A 1085 -15.67 -17.18 -39.75
C PRO A 1085 -15.88 -16.78 -38.28
N ASP A 1086 -14.84 -16.37 -37.53
CA ASP A 1086 -14.99 -15.88 -36.14
C ASP A 1086 -15.80 -14.58 -36.06
N VAL A 1087 -15.67 -13.65 -37.02
CA VAL A 1087 -16.53 -12.45 -37.13
C VAL A 1087 -18.00 -12.85 -37.27
N LEU A 1088 -18.31 -13.79 -38.17
CA LEU A 1088 -19.67 -14.26 -38.40
C LEU A 1088 -20.21 -15.04 -37.19
N LYS A 1089 -19.38 -15.89 -36.58
CA LYS A 1089 -19.68 -16.61 -35.33
C LYS A 1089 -20.06 -15.63 -34.21
N SER A 1090 -19.22 -14.63 -33.95
CA SER A 1090 -19.45 -13.65 -32.89
C SER A 1090 -20.72 -12.83 -33.14
N ARG A 1091 -21.01 -12.45 -34.39
CA ARG A 1091 -22.25 -11.74 -34.76
C ARG A 1091 -23.51 -12.61 -34.62
N ILE A 1092 -23.46 -13.88 -34.97
CA ILE A 1092 -24.58 -14.82 -34.76
C ILE A 1092 -24.76 -15.13 -33.26
N GLN A 1093 -23.65 -15.14 -32.49
CA GLN A 1093 -23.66 -15.37 -31.05
C GLN A 1093 -24.11 -14.15 -30.24
N SER A 1094 -23.91 -12.91 -30.72
CA SER A 1094 -24.36 -11.69 -30.04
C SER A 1094 -25.71 -11.15 -30.50
N ALA A 1095 -26.19 -11.50 -31.70
CA ALA A 1095 -27.42 -10.92 -32.23
C ALA A 1095 -28.70 -11.48 -31.57
N PRO A 1096 -29.76 -10.65 -31.44
CA PRO A 1096 -31.10 -11.10 -31.04
C PRO A 1096 -31.61 -12.28 -31.88
N SER A 1097 -32.56 -13.04 -31.33
CA SER A 1097 -33.20 -14.12 -32.07
C SER A 1097 -34.02 -13.56 -33.25
N GLY A 1098 -33.94 -14.24 -34.41
CA GLY A 1098 -34.53 -13.78 -35.68
C GLY A 1098 -33.64 -12.90 -36.58
N THR A 1099 -32.60 -12.23 -36.06
CA THR A 1099 -31.77 -11.30 -36.88
C THR A 1099 -31.06 -11.95 -38.07
N TYR A 1100 -30.61 -13.20 -37.88
CA TYR A 1100 -29.93 -14.01 -38.89
C TYR A 1100 -30.53 -15.41 -38.97
N SER A 1101 -30.81 -15.90 -40.18
CA SER A 1101 -31.31 -17.27 -40.40
C SER A 1101 -30.20 -18.33 -40.43
N GLY A 1102 -28.96 -17.93 -40.70
CA GLY A 1102 -27.81 -18.83 -40.73
C GLY A 1102 -26.49 -18.12 -41.09
N LEU A 1103 -25.43 -18.90 -41.28
CA LEU A 1103 -24.08 -18.40 -41.57
C LEU A 1103 -24.02 -17.53 -42.84
N PHE A 1104 -24.58 -18.03 -43.95
CA PHE A 1104 -24.60 -17.32 -45.23
C PHE A 1104 -25.45 -16.04 -45.23
N ASP A 1105 -26.56 -16.02 -44.48
CA ASP A 1105 -27.37 -14.80 -44.29
C ASP A 1105 -26.62 -13.75 -43.46
N CYS A 1106 -25.92 -14.18 -42.41
CA CYS A 1106 -25.05 -13.29 -41.64
C CYS A 1106 -23.89 -12.73 -42.48
N PHE A 1107 -23.27 -13.57 -43.34
CA PHE A 1107 -22.26 -13.13 -44.31
C PHE A 1107 -22.83 -12.09 -45.28
N ARG A 1108 -23.94 -12.39 -45.97
CA ARG A 1108 -24.57 -11.49 -46.95
C ARG A 1108 -24.94 -10.15 -46.33
N LYS A 1109 -25.57 -10.15 -45.15
CA LYS A 1109 -25.94 -8.94 -44.40
C LYS A 1109 -24.72 -8.18 -43.87
N THR A 1110 -23.65 -8.87 -43.45
CA THR A 1110 -22.40 -8.24 -43.00
C THR A 1110 -21.69 -7.52 -44.13
N VAL A 1111 -21.47 -8.19 -45.27
CA VAL A 1111 -20.81 -7.59 -46.43
C VAL A 1111 -21.62 -6.44 -47.01
N ALA A 1112 -22.95 -6.57 -47.09
CA ALA A 1112 -23.84 -5.53 -47.62
C ALA A 1112 -23.97 -4.29 -46.71
N ARG A 1113 -23.79 -4.41 -45.38
CA ARG A 1113 -23.94 -3.29 -44.44
C ARG A 1113 -22.62 -2.66 -44.01
N ASP A 1114 -21.58 -3.49 -43.78
CA ASP A 1114 -20.33 -3.06 -43.16
C ASP A 1114 -19.11 -3.20 -44.11
N GLY A 1115 -19.31 -3.66 -45.35
CA GLY A 1115 -18.27 -3.90 -46.34
C GLY A 1115 -17.53 -5.24 -46.17
N ILE A 1116 -16.83 -5.68 -47.22
CA ILE A 1116 -16.09 -6.95 -47.23
C ILE A 1116 -14.96 -6.98 -46.19
N THR A 1117 -14.32 -5.84 -45.95
CA THR A 1117 -13.25 -5.64 -44.95
C THR A 1117 -13.72 -5.84 -43.51
N ALA A 1118 -15.03 -5.79 -43.23
CA ALA A 1118 -15.57 -6.10 -41.92
C ALA A 1118 -15.26 -7.52 -41.44
N LEU A 1119 -15.03 -8.46 -42.37
CA LEU A 1119 -14.67 -9.84 -42.07
C LEU A 1119 -13.25 -10.00 -41.49
N TRP A 1120 -12.42 -8.96 -41.51
CA TRP A 1120 -11.10 -8.95 -40.87
C TRP A 1120 -11.03 -8.11 -39.58
N LYS A 1121 -12.18 -7.63 -39.08
CA LYS A 1121 -12.25 -6.92 -37.79
C LYS A 1121 -11.83 -7.84 -36.65
N GLY A 1122 -10.87 -7.37 -35.84
CA GLY A 1122 -10.29 -8.14 -34.74
C GLY A 1122 -9.00 -8.91 -35.07
N LEU A 1123 -8.53 -8.87 -36.33
CA LEU A 1123 -7.26 -9.54 -36.73
C LEU A 1123 -6.06 -9.10 -35.88
N GLY A 1124 -5.87 -7.78 -35.69
CA GLY A 1124 -4.76 -7.23 -34.90
C GLY A 1124 -4.72 -7.77 -33.45
N PRO A 1125 -5.80 -7.63 -32.65
CA PRO A 1125 -5.87 -8.25 -31.32
C PRO A 1125 -5.67 -9.76 -31.31
N ALA A 1126 -6.13 -10.49 -32.33
CA ALA A 1126 -5.94 -11.95 -32.42
C ALA A 1126 -4.48 -12.34 -32.69
N MET A 1127 -3.79 -11.61 -33.57
CA MET A 1127 -2.35 -11.78 -33.80
C MET A 1127 -1.53 -11.38 -32.57
N ALA A 1128 -1.85 -10.24 -31.94
CA ALA A 1128 -1.18 -9.77 -30.72
C ALA A 1128 -1.34 -10.74 -29.54
N ARG A 1129 -2.46 -11.48 -29.47
CA ARG A 1129 -2.68 -12.53 -28.46
C ARG A 1129 -1.75 -13.74 -28.61
N ALA A 1130 -1.32 -14.08 -29.83
CA ALA A 1130 -0.77 -15.40 -30.14
C ALA A 1130 0.50 -15.73 -29.34
N PHE A 1131 1.47 -14.81 -29.25
CA PHE A 1131 2.70 -15.05 -28.50
C PHE A 1131 2.52 -14.94 -26.97
N PRO A 1132 1.90 -13.87 -26.40
CA PRO A 1132 1.72 -13.76 -24.95
C PRO A 1132 0.87 -14.87 -24.34
N ALA A 1133 -0.24 -15.27 -25.00
CA ALA A 1133 -1.08 -16.34 -24.48
C ALA A 1133 -0.35 -17.70 -24.49
N ASN A 1134 0.41 -18.01 -25.54
CA ASN A 1134 1.18 -19.25 -25.61
C ASN A 1134 2.35 -19.26 -24.62
N ALA A 1135 3.05 -18.13 -24.44
CA ALA A 1135 4.09 -18.00 -23.42
C ALA A 1135 3.51 -18.21 -22.01
N ALA A 1136 2.33 -17.66 -21.73
CA ALA A 1136 1.61 -17.92 -20.48
C ALA A 1136 1.20 -19.39 -20.32
N THR A 1137 0.81 -20.08 -21.40
CA THR A 1137 0.58 -21.55 -21.36
C THR A 1137 1.83 -22.29 -20.91
N PHE A 1138 2.97 -22.05 -21.56
CA PHE A 1138 4.20 -22.79 -21.28
C PHE A 1138 4.79 -22.45 -19.91
N LEU A 1139 4.78 -21.18 -19.50
CA LEU A 1139 5.16 -20.78 -18.14
C LEU A 1139 4.24 -21.40 -17.10
N GLY A 1140 2.92 -21.47 -17.35
CA GLY A 1140 1.96 -22.16 -16.49
C GLY A 1140 2.22 -23.66 -16.38
N VAL A 1141 2.54 -24.35 -17.49
CA VAL A 1141 2.92 -25.78 -17.51
C VAL A 1141 4.23 -26.01 -16.76
N GLU A 1142 5.26 -25.19 -16.99
CA GLU A 1142 6.58 -25.41 -16.39
C GLU A 1142 6.62 -25.03 -14.91
N ALA A 1143 5.99 -23.91 -14.51
CA ALA A 1143 5.90 -23.53 -13.11
C ALA A 1143 5.11 -24.57 -12.30
N SER A 1144 3.99 -25.07 -12.84
CA SER A 1144 3.21 -26.13 -12.18
C SER A 1144 3.91 -27.50 -12.19
N ARG A 1145 4.67 -27.84 -13.24
CA ARG A 1145 5.56 -29.02 -13.21
C ARG A 1145 6.64 -28.87 -12.13
N LYS A 1146 7.42 -27.80 -12.12
CA LYS A 1146 8.45 -27.55 -11.09
C LYS A 1146 7.87 -27.54 -9.66
N LEU A 1147 6.67 -27.03 -9.46
CA LEU A 1147 5.91 -27.18 -8.23
C LEU A 1147 5.65 -28.66 -7.90
N MET A 1148 5.04 -29.40 -8.83
CA MET A 1148 4.74 -30.83 -8.64
C MET A 1148 6.00 -31.70 -8.48
N ASP A 1149 7.11 -31.38 -9.13
CA ASP A 1149 8.38 -32.08 -9.02
C ASP A 1149 9.14 -31.73 -7.72
N GLY A 1150 8.72 -30.67 -7.03
CA GLY A 1150 9.08 -30.39 -5.63
C GLY A 1150 8.10 -30.98 -4.60
N PHE A 1151 7.01 -31.62 -5.03
CA PHE A 1151 5.94 -32.18 -4.18
C PHE A 1151 5.63 -33.68 -4.42
N PHE A 1152 6.21 -34.31 -5.46
CA PHE A 1152 5.97 -35.69 -5.89
C PHE A 1152 7.22 -36.35 -6.48
#